data_AF-A0A2K8KD93-F1
#
_entry.id   AF-A0A2K8KD93-F1
#
_cell.length_a   1.000
_cell.length_b   1.000
_cell.length_c   1.000
_cell.angle_alpha   90.00
_cell.angle_beta   90.00
_cell.angle_gamma   90.00
#
_symmetry.space_group_name_H-M   'P 1'
#
loop_
_entity.id
_entity.type
_entity.pdbx_description
1 polymer ?
#
loop_
_entity_poly.entity_id
_entity_poly.type
_entity_poly.pdbx_seq_one_letter_code
_entity_poly.pdbx_strand_id
1 'polypeptide(L)'
;MTVPPIAGAGLAQDLWHAPLSDRAAPERAMLEALRGGASYDDVKSGLQRLLQFGLPGDKVSAQAQARWPNSIDMALLAFDLAPPAKKDAALKVLHNCVIRENRRRAALAGAYLRANLPARAQDVLDGIDPSSATAAEDIRRRAELALASGDFKRAEADIDALGRPPLSRATDLLQMQLCYRRDGVTALQEWLTDHPAPSVAIWQSAFHIFISEGDFELTPQALAKWQDSPNVNPTLLSRAQTRLALECGDEPRARGLLDDRLCGQNPWQWTATDHVQWLRCGQLAQQDPARLLDQARAASRVHNRHNWLHHLYRHLREAVEDWLVLANERATTANSLESALIAARAALRMGLSGQAAGVLAQARRSAPTSSQRSRLMSLRAEAFWMAGRIPAAIKAQQAADDMAVDAAQKAEVSFLGAEIALIEGDAAKATAMLAPTAKKFPKRMALPLTQARIAFMQGEFASAVAEHARFNHLKLAQTGTPAPPDVRDRITEDALVAAQGIEAAFSPALSLAQTVAQAGLERIIAAPGLSACLLRRAHMRGELPFRPDRSAHIPRQIAHYWQGPRGPAIGRARAQWARLHPDFRQHEFDAETATDWIYQNFGPDMTKRFQSLEQAALRADLFRLCWILREGGIFADLDEYPRIPVTPWLDGARAVLVVERGFGTIANNFLAAEPNHPVCAKALDFVCTALDLSDAPYAWWHSGPAQWTRAAFAHLVKDGGTDTRLLSQGQYCRRVATNLPYPHKRSPDHWR
;
A
#
# COMPACT_ATOMS: atom_id res chain seq x y z
N MET A 1 -6.94 29.91 -42.56
CA MET A 1 -7.49 28.54 -42.61
C MET A 1 -7.53 28.00 -41.19
N THR A 2 -8.69 27.52 -40.74
CA THR A 2 -8.83 26.83 -39.45
C THR A 2 -8.00 25.55 -39.47
N VAL A 3 -7.36 25.23 -38.34
CA VAL A 3 -6.62 23.96 -38.18
C VAL A 3 -7.60 22.81 -38.46
N PRO A 4 -7.28 21.80 -39.30
CA PRO A 4 -8.12 20.61 -39.48
C PRO A 4 -8.40 19.97 -38.11
N PRO A 5 -9.40 19.09 -37.93
CA PRO A 5 -9.88 18.66 -36.62
C PRO A 5 -8.92 17.70 -35.89
N ILE A 6 -7.69 18.15 -35.65
CA ILE A 6 -6.99 18.03 -34.36
C ILE A 6 -7.80 18.75 -33.27
N ALA A 7 -8.77 19.59 -33.68
CA ALA A 7 -9.86 20.11 -32.87
C ALA A 7 -11.10 19.22 -32.85
N GLY A 8 -11.19 18.30 -31.88
CA GLY A 8 -12.45 17.62 -31.54
C GLY A 8 -12.31 16.37 -30.68
N ALA A 9 -13.46 15.85 -30.24
CA ALA A 9 -13.63 14.54 -29.58
C ALA A 9 -13.15 13.35 -30.45
N GLY A 10 -12.96 13.55 -31.76
CA GLY A 10 -12.52 12.52 -32.70
C GLY A 10 -11.17 11.89 -32.35
N LEU A 11 -10.14 12.68 -32.01
CA LEU A 11 -8.83 12.10 -31.64
C LEU A 11 -8.89 11.29 -30.34
N ALA A 12 -9.67 11.75 -29.36
CA ALA A 12 -9.88 11.01 -28.12
C ALA A 12 -10.65 9.71 -28.37
N GLN A 13 -11.65 9.75 -29.26
CA GLN A 13 -12.40 8.58 -29.71
C GLN A 13 -11.51 7.59 -30.47
N ASP A 14 -10.66 8.06 -31.38
CA ASP A 14 -9.72 7.20 -32.11
C ASP A 14 -8.79 6.47 -31.14
N LEU A 15 -8.15 7.22 -30.22
CA LEU A 15 -7.26 6.67 -29.17
C LEU A 15 -7.99 5.72 -28.22
N TRP A 16 -9.28 5.96 -27.98
CA TRP A 16 -10.11 5.11 -27.15
C TRP A 16 -10.27 3.72 -27.77
N HIS A 17 -10.54 3.64 -29.07
CA HIS A 17 -10.74 2.35 -29.75
C HIS A 17 -9.42 1.63 -30.08
N ALA A 18 -8.40 2.36 -30.54
CA ALA A 18 -7.12 1.77 -30.92
C ALA A 18 -5.94 2.75 -30.80
N PRO A 19 -4.69 2.27 -30.71
CA PRO A 19 -3.53 3.12 -30.97
C PRO A 19 -3.59 3.72 -32.38
N LEU A 20 -3.12 4.96 -32.54
CA LEU A 20 -2.98 5.57 -33.87
C LEU A 20 -2.03 4.74 -34.75
N SER A 21 -2.41 4.47 -35.99
CA SER A 21 -1.57 3.80 -36.99
C SER A 21 -0.30 4.60 -37.29
N ASP A 22 -0.42 5.94 -37.36
CA ASP A 22 0.70 6.87 -37.40
C ASP A 22 0.58 7.93 -36.30
N ARG A 23 1.40 7.81 -35.26
CA ARG A 23 1.44 8.74 -34.13
C ARG A 23 1.87 10.16 -34.51
N ALA A 24 2.61 10.34 -35.60
CA ALA A 24 3.12 11.64 -36.04
C ALA A 24 2.16 12.38 -36.98
N ALA A 25 1.08 11.74 -37.45
CA ALA A 25 0.10 12.39 -38.33
C ALA A 25 -0.52 13.67 -37.73
N PRO A 26 -0.93 13.72 -36.45
CA PRO A 26 -1.44 14.95 -35.84
C PRO A 26 -0.40 16.08 -35.83
N GLU A 27 0.87 15.78 -35.56
CA GLU A 27 1.94 16.77 -35.60
C GLU A 27 2.10 17.39 -37.00
N ARG A 28 2.09 16.55 -38.05
CA ARG A 28 2.24 17.01 -39.44
C ARG A 28 1.09 17.92 -39.87
N ALA A 29 -0.15 17.56 -39.52
CA ALA A 29 -1.30 18.39 -39.80
C ALA A 29 -1.27 19.73 -39.04
N MET A 30 -0.79 19.76 -37.79
CA MET A 30 -0.53 21.02 -37.08
C MET A 30 0.55 21.86 -37.79
N LEU A 31 1.61 21.22 -38.29
CA LEU A 31 2.72 21.89 -38.98
C LEU A 31 2.25 22.53 -40.28
N GLU A 32 1.41 21.85 -41.04
CA GLU A 32 0.77 22.36 -42.25
C GLU A 32 -0.13 23.56 -41.94
N ALA A 33 -0.96 23.47 -40.91
CA ALA A 33 -1.81 24.58 -40.49
C ALA A 33 -1.00 25.80 -40.03
N LEU A 34 0.10 25.58 -39.30
CA LEU A 34 1.02 26.65 -38.90
C LEU A 34 1.64 27.35 -40.12
N ARG A 35 2.05 26.59 -41.15
CA ARG A 35 2.56 27.13 -42.43
C ARG A 35 1.47 27.84 -43.23
N GLY A 36 0.23 27.35 -43.15
CA GLY A 36 -0.97 27.95 -43.75
C GLY A 36 -1.55 29.15 -42.99
N GLY A 37 -0.81 29.69 -42.02
CA GLY A 37 -1.18 30.94 -41.35
C GLY A 37 -2.10 30.80 -40.14
N ALA A 38 -2.18 29.63 -39.49
CA ALA A 38 -2.96 29.46 -38.25
C ALA A 38 -2.61 30.51 -37.19
N SER A 39 -3.62 30.89 -36.39
CA SER A 39 -3.49 31.90 -35.35
C SER A 39 -2.64 31.41 -34.17
N TYR A 40 -2.21 32.33 -33.32
CA TYR A 40 -1.46 32.01 -32.11
C TYR A 40 -2.25 31.07 -31.18
N ASP A 41 -3.53 31.37 -30.94
CA ASP A 41 -4.38 30.60 -30.01
C ASP A 41 -4.72 29.21 -30.55
N ASP A 42 -4.92 29.08 -31.85
CA ASP A 42 -5.13 27.77 -32.49
C ASP A 42 -3.89 26.88 -32.34
N VAL A 43 -2.71 27.44 -32.60
CA VAL A 43 -1.45 26.71 -32.47
C VAL A 43 -1.20 26.33 -31.02
N LYS A 44 -1.38 27.26 -30.07
CA LYS A 44 -1.23 27.01 -28.64
C LYS A 44 -2.15 25.88 -28.17
N SER A 45 -3.44 25.95 -28.53
CA SER A 45 -4.44 24.95 -28.18
C SER A 45 -4.11 23.58 -28.79
N GLY A 46 -3.67 23.54 -30.05
CA GLY A 46 -3.24 22.32 -30.71
C GLY A 46 -2.01 21.67 -30.05
N LEU A 47 -0.99 22.47 -29.71
CA LEU A 47 0.20 22.01 -28.98
C LEU A 47 -0.15 21.46 -27.59
N GLN A 48 -1.05 22.15 -26.86
CA GLN A 48 -1.55 21.67 -25.57
C GLN A 48 -2.25 20.32 -25.68
N ARG A 49 -3.03 20.09 -26.74
CA ARG A 49 -3.66 18.78 -27.01
C ARG A 49 -2.64 17.70 -27.33
N LEU A 50 -1.66 17.97 -28.19
CA LEU A 50 -0.57 17.03 -28.46
C LEU A 50 0.14 16.64 -27.16
N LEU A 51 0.39 17.62 -26.29
CA LEU A 51 1.00 17.40 -24.99
C LEU A 51 0.11 16.54 -24.07
N GLN A 52 -1.18 16.85 -23.99
CA GLN A 52 -2.18 16.14 -23.19
C GLN A 52 -2.27 14.66 -23.59
N PHE A 53 -2.33 14.38 -24.90
CA PHE A 53 -2.38 13.02 -25.44
C PHE A 53 -1.01 12.35 -25.57
N GLY A 54 0.08 12.99 -25.11
CA GLY A 54 1.46 12.49 -25.22
C GLY A 54 1.85 12.09 -26.64
N LEU A 55 1.42 12.88 -27.62
CA LEU A 55 1.74 12.72 -29.03
C LEU A 55 2.99 13.53 -29.40
N PRO A 56 3.69 13.16 -30.49
CA PRO A 56 4.77 13.97 -31.05
C PRO A 56 4.33 15.43 -31.29
N GLY A 57 5.22 16.36 -31.03
CA GLY A 57 4.97 17.79 -31.24
C GLY A 57 6.25 18.63 -31.26
N ASP A 58 7.43 18.01 -31.36
CA ASP A 58 8.70 18.70 -31.24
C ASP A 58 9.05 19.56 -32.47
N LYS A 59 8.63 19.14 -33.67
CA LYS A 59 8.84 19.90 -34.92
C LYS A 59 7.93 21.11 -34.96
N VAL A 60 6.63 20.91 -34.69
CA VAL A 60 5.66 22.01 -34.76
C VAL A 60 5.83 23.00 -33.63
N SER A 61 6.16 22.55 -32.41
CA SER A 61 6.46 23.47 -31.30
C SER A 61 7.75 24.27 -31.55
N ALA A 62 8.79 23.66 -32.14
CA ALA A 62 10.00 24.39 -32.53
C ALA A 62 9.72 25.46 -33.61
N GLN A 63 8.91 25.13 -34.62
CA GLN A 63 8.54 26.11 -35.67
C GLN A 63 7.62 27.22 -35.12
N ALA A 64 6.70 26.89 -34.20
CA ALA A 64 5.87 27.87 -33.52
C ALA A 64 6.74 28.82 -32.66
N GLN A 65 7.70 28.28 -31.91
CA GLN A 65 8.64 29.10 -31.14
C GLN A 65 9.51 30.01 -32.02
N ALA A 66 9.93 29.55 -33.20
CA ALA A 66 10.66 30.39 -34.14
C ALA A 66 9.80 31.53 -34.72
N ARG A 67 8.50 31.29 -34.93
CA ARG A 67 7.54 32.32 -35.40
C ARG A 67 7.23 33.37 -34.32
N TRP A 68 7.17 32.96 -33.06
CA TRP A 68 6.91 33.83 -31.91
C TRP A 68 8.04 33.78 -30.88
N PRO A 69 9.25 34.28 -31.21
CA PRO A 69 10.47 34.08 -30.41
C PRO A 69 10.44 34.72 -29.01
N ASN A 70 9.50 35.63 -28.75
CA ASN A 70 9.32 36.30 -27.47
C ASN A 70 8.18 35.70 -26.62
N SER A 71 7.43 34.72 -27.14
CA SER A 71 6.36 34.09 -26.38
C SER A 71 6.92 33.08 -25.39
N ILE A 72 6.74 33.36 -24.10
CA ILE A 72 7.01 32.39 -23.03
C ILE A 72 6.06 31.17 -23.13
N ASP A 73 4.84 31.29 -23.67
CA ASP A 73 3.95 30.12 -23.82
C ASP A 73 4.48 29.13 -24.86
N MET A 74 4.93 29.66 -26.02
CA MET A 74 5.50 28.83 -27.08
C MET A 74 6.82 28.20 -26.61
N ALA A 75 7.62 28.94 -25.84
CA ALA A 75 8.88 28.42 -25.31
C ALA A 75 8.62 27.30 -24.28
N LEU A 76 7.58 27.45 -23.45
CA LEU A 76 7.17 26.45 -22.47
C LEU A 76 6.63 25.18 -23.16
N LEU A 77 5.76 25.34 -24.15
CA LEU A 77 5.23 24.21 -24.93
C LEU A 77 6.32 23.50 -25.73
N ALA A 78 7.28 24.24 -26.30
CA ALA A 78 8.44 23.67 -26.95
C ALA A 78 9.31 22.87 -25.98
N PHE A 79 9.51 23.34 -24.75
CA PHE A 79 10.19 22.56 -23.71
C PHE A 79 9.42 21.29 -23.32
N ASP A 80 8.10 21.39 -23.15
CA ASP A 80 7.27 20.28 -22.69
C ASP A 80 7.08 19.19 -23.76
N LEU A 81 7.10 19.56 -25.04
CA LEU A 81 7.02 18.66 -26.20
C LEU A 81 8.40 18.22 -26.72
N ALA A 82 9.49 18.85 -26.27
CA ALA A 82 10.84 18.49 -26.72
C ALA A 82 11.20 17.03 -26.34
N PRO A 83 11.81 16.27 -27.24
CA PRO A 83 12.39 14.98 -26.91
C PRO A 83 13.57 15.17 -25.93
N PRO A 84 13.95 14.14 -25.17
CA PRO A 84 15.03 14.23 -24.18
C PRO A 84 16.32 14.90 -24.71
N ALA A 85 16.73 14.57 -25.94
CA ALA A 85 17.94 15.11 -26.56
C ALA A 85 17.91 16.63 -26.86
N LYS A 86 16.72 17.25 -26.95
CA LYS A 86 16.55 18.69 -27.23
C LYS A 86 16.06 19.47 -26.01
N LYS A 87 15.83 18.79 -24.88
CA LYS A 87 15.14 19.37 -23.73
C LYS A 87 15.95 20.49 -23.06
N ASP A 88 17.26 20.33 -22.96
CA ASP A 88 18.16 21.35 -22.40
C ASP A 88 18.23 22.61 -23.27
N ALA A 89 18.25 22.44 -24.59
CA ALA A 89 18.23 23.57 -25.52
C ALA A 89 16.91 24.35 -25.44
N ALA A 90 15.78 23.66 -25.43
CA ALA A 90 14.47 24.28 -25.27
C ALA A 90 14.32 24.98 -23.91
N LEU A 91 14.84 24.38 -22.83
CA LEU A 91 14.85 24.98 -21.49
C LEU A 91 15.70 26.26 -21.44
N LYS A 92 16.84 26.30 -22.16
CA LYS A 92 17.67 27.50 -22.28
C LYS A 92 16.93 28.64 -23.01
N VAL A 93 16.18 28.31 -24.07
CA VAL A 93 15.33 29.30 -24.77
C VAL A 93 14.27 29.86 -23.83
N LEU A 94 13.52 28.99 -23.13
CA LEU A 94 12.53 29.42 -22.13
C LEU A 94 13.14 30.30 -21.04
N HIS A 95 14.31 29.92 -20.52
CA HIS A 95 15.03 30.71 -19.52
C HIS A 95 15.30 32.13 -20.04
N ASN A 96 15.90 32.25 -21.22
CA ASN A 96 16.23 33.54 -21.82
C ASN A 96 14.98 34.39 -22.07
N CYS A 97 13.88 33.79 -22.54
CA CYS A 97 12.61 34.50 -22.70
C CYS A 97 12.10 35.04 -21.37
N VAL A 98 12.01 34.22 -20.32
CA VAL A 98 11.49 34.63 -19.01
C VAL A 98 12.35 35.70 -18.33
N ILE A 99 13.68 35.57 -18.41
CA ILE A 99 14.59 36.57 -17.83
C ILE A 99 14.51 37.89 -18.60
N ARG A 100 14.52 37.87 -19.93
CA ARG A 100 14.42 39.08 -20.75
C ARG A 100 13.09 39.82 -20.56
N GLU A 101 11.98 39.08 -20.51
CA GLU A 101 10.64 39.64 -20.34
C GLU A 101 10.34 40.03 -18.88
N ASN A 102 11.23 39.69 -17.94
CA ASN A 102 11.13 39.91 -16.51
C ASN A 102 9.75 39.56 -15.92
N ARG A 103 9.20 38.40 -16.30
CA ARG A 103 7.88 37.91 -15.85
C ARG A 103 7.76 36.40 -16.00
N ARG A 104 6.83 35.81 -15.24
CA ARG A 104 6.49 34.38 -15.22
C ARG A 104 7.63 33.48 -14.78
N ARG A 105 8.37 33.88 -13.75
CA ARG A 105 9.43 33.06 -13.14
C ARG A 105 8.87 31.75 -12.57
N ALA A 106 7.62 31.75 -12.10
CA ALA A 106 6.88 30.56 -11.68
C ALA A 106 6.79 29.49 -12.77
N ALA A 107 6.54 29.89 -14.03
CA ALA A 107 6.45 28.97 -15.16
C ALA A 107 7.81 28.33 -15.47
N LEU A 108 8.89 29.12 -15.44
CA LEU A 108 10.25 28.64 -15.62
C LEU A 108 10.69 27.72 -14.46
N ALA A 109 10.37 28.07 -13.22
CA ALA A 109 10.62 27.21 -12.06
C ALA A 109 9.87 25.86 -12.21
N GLY A 110 8.62 25.88 -12.66
CA GLY A 110 7.88 24.68 -13.01
C GLY A 110 8.56 23.83 -14.10
N ALA A 111 9.14 24.46 -15.12
CA ALA A 111 9.91 23.77 -16.16
C ALA A 111 11.20 23.15 -15.59
N TYR A 112 11.94 23.86 -14.73
CA TYR A 112 13.11 23.32 -14.04
C TYR A 112 12.77 22.11 -13.17
N LEU A 113 11.66 22.15 -12.44
CA LEU A 113 11.19 21.00 -11.66
C LEU A 113 10.86 19.80 -12.56
N ARG A 114 10.18 20.01 -13.70
CA ARG A 114 9.94 18.95 -14.69
C ARG A 114 11.21 18.46 -15.38
N ALA A 115 12.26 19.28 -15.43
CA ALA A 115 13.60 18.92 -15.90
C ALA A 115 14.48 18.29 -14.82
N ASN A 116 13.94 18.01 -13.62
CA ASN A 116 14.69 17.41 -12.51
C ASN A 116 15.80 18.32 -11.92
N LEU A 117 15.61 19.65 -11.97
CA LEU A 117 16.58 20.68 -11.58
C LEU A 117 16.02 21.60 -10.47
N PRO A 118 15.73 21.10 -9.25
CA PRO A 118 15.10 21.88 -8.19
C PRO A 118 15.94 23.07 -7.71
N ALA A 119 17.27 22.97 -7.70
CA ALA A 119 18.15 24.10 -7.34
C ALA A 119 17.95 25.29 -8.30
N ARG A 120 17.90 25.05 -9.61
CA ARG A 120 17.63 26.10 -10.59
C ARG A 120 16.22 26.68 -10.49
N ALA A 121 15.25 25.86 -10.09
CA ALA A 121 13.89 26.34 -9.82
C ALA A 121 13.90 27.32 -8.64
N GLN A 122 14.66 27.01 -7.59
CA GLN A 122 14.86 27.88 -6.44
C GLN A 122 15.59 29.17 -6.84
N ASP A 123 16.74 29.08 -7.53
CA ASP A 123 17.54 30.23 -7.96
C ASP A 123 16.72 31.26 -8.75
N VAL A 124 15.88 30.79 -9.68
CA VAL A 124 15.02 31.66 -10.49
C VAL A 124 13.94 32.37 -9.66
N LEU A 125 13.39 31.69 -8.65
CA LEU A 125 12.41 32.26 -7.74
C LEU A 125 13.06 33.17 -6.68
N ASP A 126 14.32 32.96 -6.31
CA ASP A 126 15.04 33.89 -5.45
C ASP A 126 15.36 35.20 -6.18
N GLY A 127 15.56 35.15 -7.49
CA GLY A 127 15.75 36.33 -8.33
C GLY A 127 14.46 37.09 -8.71
N ILE A 128 13.33 36.89 -8.03
CA ILE A 128 12.08 37.61 -8.34
C ILE A 128 12.30 39.11 -8.19
N ASP A 129 11.94 39.86 -9.24
CA ASP A 129 11.87 41.31 -9.22
C ASP A 129 10.50 41.73 -8.66
N PRO A 130 10.44 42.44 -7.52
CA PRO A 130 9.18 42.92 -6.95
C PRO A 130 8.38 43.85 -7.86
N SER A 131 9.02 44.50 -8.84
CA SER A 131 8.37 45.38 -9.82
C SER A 131 7.75 44.63 -11.01
N SER A 132 8.01 43.32 -11.14
CA SER A 132 7.44 42.50 -12.20
C SER A 132 5.91 42.43 -12.12
N ALA A 133 5.24 42.50 -13.27
CA ALA A 133 3.79 42.31 -13.37
C ALA A 133 3.31 40.94 -12.86
N THR A 134 4.20 39.96 -12.67
CA THR A 134 3.88 38.63 -12.13
C THR A 134 4.53 38.36 -10.78
N ALA A 135 5.12 39.36 -10.12
CA ALA A 135 5.87 39.18 -8.88
C ALA A 135 5.08 38.43 -7.82
N ALA A 136 3.81 38.77 -7.61
CA ALA A 136 2.97 38.11 -6.62
C ALA A 136 2.73 36.62 -6.91
N GLU A 137 2.48 36.26 -8.18
CA GLU A 137 2.32 34.86 -8.59
C GLU A 137 3.64 34.09 -8.47
N ASP A 138 4.77 34.76 -8.76
CA ASP A 138 6.09 34.19 -8.60
C ASP A 138 6.45 33.96 -7.11
N ILE A 139 6.10 34.90 -6.22
CA ILE A 139 6.26 34.78 -4.75
C ILE A 139 5.38 33.65 -4.23
N ARG A 140 4.12 33.57 -4.67
CA ARG A 140 3.21 32.47 -4.34
C ARG A 140 3.81 31.12 -4.72
N ARG A 141 4.41 31.01 -5.91
CA ARG A 141 5.09 29.80 -6.35
C ARG A 141 6.32 29.46 -5.52
N ARG A 142 7.04 30.48 -5.01
CA ARG A 142 8.17 30.30 -4.11
C ARG A 142 7.73 29.80 -2.74
N ALA A 143 6.64 30.32 -2.19
CA ALA A 143 6.01 29.79 -0.98
C ALA A 143 5.60 28.31 -1.16
N GLU A 144 4.95 27.95 -2.28
CA GLU A 144 4.61 26.56 -2.59
C GLU A 144 5.85 25.65 -2.65
N LEU A 145 6.95 26.12 -3.27
CA LEU A 145 8.20 25.35 -3.35
C LEU A 145 8.87 25.21 -1.97
N ALA A 146 8.85 26.25 -1.16
CA ALA A 146 9.34 26.23 0.23
C ALA A 146 8.53 25.22 1.08
N LEU A 147 7.20 25.24 0.99
CA LEU A 147 6.32 24.25 1.64
C LEU A 147 6.60 22.81 1.16
N ALA A 148 6.84 22.62 -0.14
CA ALA A 148 7.14 21.31 -0.71
C ALA A 148 8.55 20.78 -0.37
N SER A 149 9.47 21.68 0.01
CA SER A 149 10.85 21.35 0.40
C SER A 149 11.07 21.30 1.91
N GLY A 150 10.09 21.70 2.71
CA GLY A 150 10.18 21.77 4.17
C GLY A 150 10.85 23.03 4.70
N ASP A 151 11.11 24.03 3.86
CA ASP A 151 11.59 25.35 4.30
C ASP A 151 10.43 26.20 4.81
N PHE A 152 9.91 25.83 5.97
CA PHE A 152 8.75 26.48 6.57
C PHE A 152 9.01 27.94 6.93
N LYS A 153 10.27 28.32 7.23
CA LYS A 153 10.64 29.71 7.50
C LYS A 153 10.50 30.58 6.26
N ARG A 154 11.00 30.10 5.12
CA ARG A 154 10.83 30.83 3.86
C ARG A 154 9.36 30.86 3.43
N ALA A 155 8.64 29.76 3.58
CA ALA A 155 7.21 29.72 3.27
C ALA A 155 6.44 30.78 4.07
N GLU A 156 6.67 30.87 5.39
CA GLU A 156 6.05 31.86 6.28
C GLU A 156 6.38 33.30 5.84
N ALA A 157 7.66 33.60 5.58
CA ALA A 157 8.08 34.92 5.11
C ALA A 157 7.44 35.32 3.75
N ASP A 158 7.34 34.38 2.81
CA ASP A 158 6.70 34.64 1.50
C ASP A 158 5.18 34.78 1.63
N ILE A 159 4.54 34.01 2.52
CA ILE A 159 3.11 34.13 2.85
C ILE A 159 2.80 35.51 3.44
N ASP A 160 3.63 35.98 4.37
CA ASP A 160 3.48 37.30 4.98
C ASP A 160 3.69 38.41 3.96
N ALA A 161 4.69 38.26 3.08
CA ALA A 161 5.00 39.22 2.02
C ALA A 161 3.89 39.36 0.96
N LEU A 162 3.07 38.33 0.76
CA LEU A 162 1.94 38.40 -0.19
C LEU A 162 0.85 39.37 0.26
N GLY A 163 0.76 39.71 1.55
CA GLY A 163 -0.13 40.75 2.11
C GLY A 163 -1.64 40.53 1.87
N ARG A 164 -2.51 41.13 2.68
CA ARG A 164 -3.98 41.07 2.46
C ARG A 164 -4.41 42.00 1.30
N PRO A 165 -5.70 41.99 0.91
CA PRO A 165 -6.25 41.74 -0.44
C PRO A 165 -5.58 42.50 -1.62
N PRO A 166 -5.67 42.00 -2.87
CA PRO A 166 -6.67 41.03 -3.36
C PRO A 166 -6.27 39.55 -3.29
N LEU A 167 -5.05 39.24 -2.83
CA LEU A 167 -4.51 37.86 -2.82
C LEU A 167 -4.86 37.04 -1.56
N SER A 168 -5.65 37.60 -0.64
CA SER A 168 -5.92 37.01 0.69
C SER A 168 -6.38 35.56 0.64
N ARG A 169 -7.22 35.18 -0.33
CA ARG A 169 -7.71 33.79 -0.47
C ARG A 169 -6.60 32.79 -0.82
N ALA A 170 -5.62 33.20 -1.63
CA ALA A 170 -4.48 32.36 -1.97
C ALA A 170 -3.51 32.25 -0.79
N THR A 171 -3.35 33.34 -0.04
CA THR A 171 -2.56 33.38 1.20
C THR A 171 -3.13 32.46 2.27
N ASP A 172 -4.44 32.47 2.51
CA ASP A 172 -5.09 31.59 3.50
C ASP A 172 -4.89 30.10 3.17
N LEU A 173 -4.92 29.73 1.89
CA LEU A 173 -4.62 28.34 1.47
C LEU A 173 -3.18 27.95 1.77
N LEU A 174 -2.22 28.84 1.56
CA LEU A 174 -0.82 28.59 1.89
C LEU A 174 -0.61 28.49 3.40
N GLN A 175 -1.30 29.31 4.21
CA GLN A 175 -1.29 29.22 5.67
C GLN A 175 -1.87 27.90 6.16
N MET A 176 -3.01 27.48 5.60
CA MET A 176 -3.61 26.18 5.88
C MET A 176 -2.63 25.03 5.57
N GLN A 177 -1.95 25.09 4.41
CA GLN A 177 -0.95 24.09 4.02
C GLN A 177 0.29 24.12 4.92
N LEU A 178 0.75 25.30 5.34
CA LEU A 178 1.86 25.48 6.29
C LEU A 178 1.52 24.82 7.62
N CYS A 179 0.36 25.14 8.19
CA CYS A 179 -0.15 24.57 9.43
C CYS A 179 -0.18 23.03 9.34
N TYR A 180 -0.82 22.48 8.31
CA TYR A 180 -0.90 21.03 8.12
C TYR A 180 0.47 20.37 7.95
N ARG A 181 1.33 20.89 7.08
CA ARG A 181 2.63 20.29 6.77
C ARG A 181 3.61 20.38 7.94
N ARG A 182 3.58 21.46 8.73
CA ARG A 182 4.48 21.65 9.87
C ARG A 182 3.95 20.95 11.13
N ASP A 183 2.66 21.14 11.41
CA ASP A 183 2.09 20.88 12.73
C ASP A 183 1.11 19.70 12.75
N GLY A 184 0.61 19.25 11.60
CA GLY A 184 -0.22 18.04 11.44
C GLY A 184 -1.72 18.31 11.38
N VAL A 185 -2.52 17.24 11.38
CA VAL A 185 -3.97 17.34 11.18
C VAL A 185 -4.71 17.89 12.40
N THR A 186 -4.22 17.61 13.62
CA THR A 186 -4.78 18.18 14.86
C THR A 186 -4.72 19.71 14.85
N ALA A 187 -3.55 20.26 14.52
CA ALA A 187 -3.37 21.72 14.42
C ALA A 187 -4.20 22.33 13.29
N LEU A 188 -4.34 21.63 12.16
CA LEU A 188 -5.20 22.07 11.06
C LEU A 188 -6.68 22.17 11.49
N GLN A 189 -7.17 21.24 12.30
CA GLN A 189 -8.53 21.26 12.82
C GLN A 189 -8.77 22.48 13.73
N GLU A 190 -7.82 22.75 14.64
CA GLU A 190 -7.84 23.95 15.50
C GLU A 190 -7.84 25.22 14.66
N TRP A 191 -6.91 25.32 13.69
CA TRP A 191 -6.83 26.45 12.78
C TRP A 191 -8.13 26.69 12.01
N LEU A 192 -8.77 25.63 11.47
CA LEU A 192 -10.06 25.76 10.77
C LEU A 192 -11.21 26.22 11.67
N THR A 193 -11.15 25.87 12.96
CA THR A 193 -12.16 26.28 13.95
C THR A 193 -12.04 27.77 14.26
N ASP A 194 -10.80 28.26 14.38
CA ASP A 194 -10.51 29.65 14.70
C ASP A 194 -10.52 30.58 13.47
N HIS A 195 -10.43 30.02 12.26
CA HIS A 195 -10.34 30.82 11.03
C HIS A 195 -11.68 31.49 10.68
N PRO A 196 -11.73 32.83 10.56
CA PRO A 196 -12.96 33.53 10.29
C PRO A 196 -13.43 33.29 8.84
N ALA A 197 -14.63 32.73 8.69
CA ALA A 197 -15.32 32.52 7.41
C ALA A 197 -14.45 31.87 6.31
N PRO A 198 -14.06 30.58 6.45
CA PRO A 198 -13.21 29.91 5.48
C PRO A 198 -13.86 29.84 4.08
N SER A 199 -13.05 30.14 3.06
CA SER A 199 -13.50 30.12 1.66
C SER A 199 -13.81 28.71 1.15
N VAL A 200 -14.56 28.63 0.04
CA VAL A 200 -14.84 27.37 -0.66
C VAL A 200 -13.58 26.56 -0.98
N ALA A 201 -12.47 27.24 -1.32
CA ALA A 201 -11.21 26.57 -1.65
C ALA A 201 -10.51 25.98 -0.41
N ILE A 202 -10.70 26.60 0.77
CA ILE A 202 -10.21 26.06 2.04
C ILE A 202 -10.97 24.79 2.38
N TRP A 203 -12.31 24.79 2.29
CA TRP A 203 -13.10 23.58 2.55
C TRP A 203 -12.82 22.46 1.55
N GLN A 204 -12.62 22.79 0.27
CA GLN A 204 -12.13 21.85 -0.75
C GLN A 204 -10.81 21.18 -0.34
N SER A 205 -9.85 21.99 0.09
CA SER A 205 -8.51 21.51 0.46
C SER A 205 -8.55 20.72 1.76
N ALA A 206 -9.31 21.17 2.76
CA ALA A 206 -9.53 20.49 4.03
C ALA A 206 -10.17 19.11 3.81
N PHE A 207 -11.22 19.02 2.98
CA PHE A 207 -11.82 17.74 2.59
C PHE A 207 -10.77 16.77 2.02
N HIS A 208 -9.95 17.25 1.08
CA HIS A 208 -8.92 16.42 0.45
C HIS A 208 -7.79 15.99 1.41
N ILE A 209 -7.46 16.81 2.40
CA ILE A 209 -6.51 16.45 3.46
C ILE A 209 -7.15 15.39 4.37
N PHE A 210 -8.31 15.65 4.96
CA PHE A 210 -8.95 14.74 5.92
C PHE A 210 -9.24 13.37 5.33
N ILE A 211 -9.73 13.30 4.09
CA ILE A 211 -10.00 12.01 3.44
C ILE A 211 -8.70 11.24 3.11
N SER A 212 -7.59 11.95 2.88
CA SER A 212 -6.29 11.31 2.64
C SER A 212 -5.64 10.84 3.95
N GLU A 213 -5.93 11.52 5.05
CA GLU A 213 -5.55 11.12 6.41
C GLU A 213 -6.45 10.00 6.99
N GLY A 214 -7.54 9.66 6.31
CA GLY A 214 -8.51 8.66 6.77
C GLY A 214 -9.36 9.12 7.95
N ASP A 215 -9.56 10.44 8.13
CA ASP A 215 -10.43 10.99 9.16
C ASP A 215 -11.88 11.07 8.65
N PHE A 216 -12.64 10.01 8.89
CA PHE A 216 -14.03 9.91 8.45
C PHE A 216 -15.04 10.62 9.36
N GLU A 217 -14.59 11.26 10.44
CA GLU A 217 -15.43 12.14 11.26
C GLU A 217 -15.38 13.58 10.73
N LEU A 218 -14.19 14.08 10.39
CA LEU A 218 -14.00 15.43 9.84
C LEU A 218 -14.27 15.52 8.34
N THR A 219 -14.04 14.44 7.59
CA THR A 219 -14.23 14.45 6.12
C THR A 219 -15.67 14.83 5.72
N PRO A 220 -16.73 14.21 6.27
CA PRO A 220 -18.11 14.58 5.93
C PRO A 220 -18.45 16.01 6.36
N GLN A 221 -17.90 16.48 7.50
CA GLN A 221 -18.12 17.86 7.99
C GLN A 221 -17.52 18.89 7.03
N ALA A 222 -16.27 18.69 6.59
CA ALA A 222 -15.62 19.55 5.61
C ALA A 222 -16.35 19.55 4.26
N LEU A 223 -16.88 18.38 3.83
CA LEU A 223 -17.67 18.27 2.62
C LEU A 223 -19.00 19.04 2.71
N ALA A 224 -19.69 18.97 3.87
CA ALA A 224 -20.91 19.73 4.11
C ALA A 224 -20.64 21.25 4.08
N LYS A 225 -19.59 21.71 4.77
CA LYS A 225 -19.18 23.13 4.74
C LYS A 225 -18.79 23.61 3.33
N TRP A 226 -18.13 22.75 2.54
CA TRP A 226 -17.90 23.02 1.14
C TRP A 226 -19.23 23.16 0.39
N GLN A 227 -20.15 22.20 0.52
CA GLN A 227 -21.45 22.24 -0.16
C GLN A 227 -22.26 23.50 0.16
N ASP A 228 -22.21 23.97 1.41
CA ASP A 228 -22.93 25.17 1.88
C ASP A 228 -22.24 26.49 1.48
N SER A 229 -21.03 26.43 0.93
CA SER A 229 -20.29 27.63 0.52
C SER A 229 -20.89 28.30 -0.72
N PRO A 230 -20.71 29.61 -0.91
CA PRO A 230 -21.14 30.28 -2.14
C PRO A 230 -20.27 29.85 -3.34
N ASN A 231 -20.86 29.81 -4.55
CA ASN A 231 -20.19 29.52 -5.82
C ASN A 231 -19.54 28.13 -5.93
N VAL A 232 -20.20 27.10 -5.42
CA VAL A 232 -19.72 25.71 -5.52
C VAL A 232 -19.74 25.22 -6.97
N ASN A 233 -18.65 24.58 -7.39
CA ASN A 233 -18.61 23.85 -8.66
C ASN A 233 -19.27 22.46 -8.46
N PRO A 234 -20.43 22.18 -9.09
CA PRO A 234 -21.18 20.94 -8.85
C PRO A 234 -20.42 19.69 -9.31
N THR A 235 -19.61 19.80 -10.36
CA THR A 235 -18.79 18.68 -10.84
C THR A 235 -17.70 18.31 -9.83
N LEU A 236 -17.01 19.29 -9.25
CA LEU A 236 -15.99 19.03 -8.23
C LEU A 236 -16.61 18.47 -6.96
N LEU A 237 -17.78 19.00 -6.55
CA LEU A 237 -18.51 18.49 -5.39
C LEU A 237 -18.95 17.03 -5.60
N SER A 238 -19.57 16.72 -6.76
CA SER A 238 -19.98 15.35 -7.10
C SER A 238 -18.80 14.38 -7.09
N ARG A 239 -17.63 14.77 -7.60
CA ARG A 239 -16.39 13.96 -7.51
C ARG A 239 -15.94 13.75 -6.07
N ALA A 240 -16.02 14.76 -5.21
CA ALA A 240 -15.69 14.64 -3.80
C ALA A 240 -16.65 13.68 -3.06
N GLN A 241 -17.95 13.82 -3.29
CA GLN A 241 -18.98 12.91 -2.76
C GLN A 241 -18.76 11.47 -3.25
N THR A 242 -18.43 11.30 -4.54
CA THR A 242 -18.11 9.98 -5.11
C THR A 242 -16.87 9.38 -4.43
N ARG A 243 -15.82 10.19 -4.22
CA ARG A 243 -14.61 9.74 -3.52
C ARG A 243 -14.94 9.29 -2.09
N LEU A 244 -15.72 10.07 -1.35
CA LEU A 244 -16.14 9.71 0.01
C LEU A 244 -16.90 8.38 0.02
N ALA A 245 -17.91 8.23 -0.84
CA ALA A 245 -18.67 6.98 -0.95
C ALA A 245 -17.75 5.77 -1.25
N LEU A 246 -16.79 5.92 -2.16
CA LEU A 246 -15.81 4.88 -2.46
C LEU A 246 -14.90 4.53 -1.27
N GLU A 247 -14.44 5.53 -0.49
CA GLU A 247 -13.62 5.26 0.71
C GLU A 247 -14.43 4.67 1.87
N CYS A 248 -15.74 4.92 1.92
CA CYS A 248 -16.68 4.32 2.87
C CYS A 248 -17.12 2.91 2.48
N GLY A 249 -16.86 2.47 1.24
CA GLY A 249 -17.37 1.21 0.71
C GLY A 249 -18.85 1.24 0.31
N ASP A 250 -19.43 2.44 0.15
CA ASP A 250 -20.82 2.66 -0.27
C ASP A 250 -20.91 2.63 -1.81
N GLU A 251 -20.94 1.43 -2.37
CA GLU A 251 -21.02 1.21 -3.82
C GLU A 251 -22.27 1.84 -4.45
N PRO A 252 -23.49 1.64 -3.92
CA PRO A 252 -24.70 2.16 -4.56
C PRO A 252 -24.70 3.69 -4.66
N ARG A 253 -24.23 4.39 -3.62
CA ARG A 253 -24.11 5.85 -3.66
C ARG A 253 -23.03 6.32 -4.63
N ALA A 254 -21.88 5.65 -4.64
CA ALA A 254 -20.81 5.96 -5.58
C ALA A 254 -21.28 5.77 -7.04
N ARG A 255 -22.03 4.69 -7.31
CA ARG A 255 -22.63 4.38 -8.60
C ARG A 255 -23.61 5.46 -9.04
N GLY A 256 -24.60 5.79 -8.20
CA GLY A 256 -25.60 6.81 -8.53
C GLY A 256 -24.98 8.17 -8.87
N LEU A 257 -24.00 8.63 -8.08
CA LEU A 257 -23.28 9.89 -8.35
C LEU A 257 -22.48 9.86 -9.66
N LEU A 258 -21.93 8.71 -10.03
CA LEU A 258 -21.22 8.52 -11.29
C LEU A 258 -22.20 8.50 -12.47
N ASP A 259 -23.29 7.75 -12.36
CA ASP A 259 -24.29 7.63 -13.41
C ASP A 259 -24.93 9.00 -13.69
N ASP A 260 -25.32 9.75 -12.66
CA ASP A 260 -25.83 11.12 -12.79
C ASP A 260 -24.83 12.05 -13.50
N ARG A 261 -23.56 11.97 -13.11
CA ARG A 261 -22.51 12.86 -13.66
C ARG A 261 -22.07 12.49 -15.07
N LEU A 262 -22.12 11.21 -15.44
CA LEU A 262 -21.57 10.68 -16.69
C LEU A 262 -22.66 10.30 -17.71
N CYS A 263 -23.94 10.37 -17.33
CA CYS A 263 -25.07 10.09 -18.21
C CYS A 263 -24.98 10.89 -19.52
N GLY A 264 -25.20 10.20 -20.65
CA GLY A 264 -25.18 10.80 -21.99
C GLY A 264 -23.79 11.18 -22.52
N GLN A 265 -22.71 10.96 -21.76
CA GLN A 265 -21.33 11.23 -22.21
C GLN A 265 -20.66 9.94 -22.67
N ASN A 266 -19.89 10.05 -23.76
CA ASN A 266 -19.06 8.93 -24.20
C ASN A 266 -17.83 8.78 -23.29
N PRO A 267 -17.34 7.56 -23.03
CA PRO A 267 -16.22 7.33 -22.12
C PRO A 267 -14.93 8.10 -22.45
N TRP A 268 -14.62 8.32 -23.73
CA TRP A 268 -13.44 9.10 -24.12
C TRP A 268 -13.53 10.59 -23.82
N GLN A 269 -14.71 11.09 -23.44
CA GLN A 269 -14.92 12.47 -22.99
C GLN A 269 -14.73 12.61 -21.47
N TRP A 270 -14.67 11.50 -20.74
CA TRP A 270 -14.52 11.52 -19.28
C TRP A 270 -13.12 11.98 -18.89
N THR A 271 -13.01 12.59 -17.71
CA THR A 271 -11.70 12.91 -17.15
C THR A 271 -11.02 11.66 -16.59
N ALA A 272 -9.70 11.70 -16.42
CA ALA A 272 -8.97 10.60 -15.79
C ALA A 272 -9.50 10.29 -14.37
N THR A 273 -9.92 11.30 -13.60
CA THR A 273 -10.53 11.12 -12.28
C THR A 273 -11.85 10.36 -12.36
N ASP A 274 -12.69 10.64 -13.36
CA ASP A 274 -13.95 9.92 -13.55
C ASP A 274 -13.70 8.45 -13.91
N HIS A 275 -12.73 8.15 -14.78
CA HIS A 275 -12.32 6.77 -15.03
C HIS A 275 -11.80 6.07 -13.78
N VAL A 276 -10.96 6.73 -12.97
CA VAL A 276 -10.45 6.17 -11.71
C VAL A 276 -11.59 5.84 -10.76
N GLN A 277 -12.57 6.74 -10.60
CA GLN A 277 -13.72 6.51 -9.72
C GLN A 277 -14.63 5.40 -10.25
N TRP A 278 -14.88 5.37 -11.56
CA TRP A 278 -15.68 4.33 -12.20
C TRP A 278 -15.03 2.95 -12.05
N LEU A 279 -13.72 2.84 -12.29
CA LEU A 279 -12.97 1.59 -12.13
C LEU A 279 -12.99 1.10 -10.67
N ARG A 280 -12.77 2.00 -9.70
CA ARG A 280 -12.85 1.65 -8.27
C ARG A 280 -14.25 1.22 -7.85
N CYS A 281 -15.29 1.89 -8.36
CA CYS A 281 -16.68 1.51 -8.13
C CYS A 281 -16.97 0.12 -8.70
N GLY A 282 -16.49 -0.19 -9.90
CA GLY A 282 -16.58 -1.53 -10.50
C GLY A 282 -15.87 -2.61 -9.69
N GLN A 283 -14.69 -2.31 -9.13
CA GLN A 283 -13.98 -3.25 -8.23
C GLN A 283 -14.76 -3.51 -6.94
N LEU A 284 -15.35 -2.46 -6.34
CA LEU A 284 -16.16 -2.57 -5.14
C LEU A 284 -17.44 -3.38 -5.40
N ALA A 285 -18.04 -3.21 -6.58
CA ALA A 285 -19.17 -3.99 -7.08
C ALA A 285 -18.80 -5.42 -7.53
N GLN A 286 -17.52 -5.82 -7.40
CA GLN A 286 -17.00 -7.12 -7.85
C GLN A 286 -17.33 -7.45 -9.32
N GLN A 287 -17.33 -6.43 -10.20
CA GLN A 287 -17.52 -6.63 -11.63
C GLN A 287 -16.39 -7.46 -12.24
N ASP A 288 -16.66 -8.09 -13.38
CA ASP A 288 -15.66 -8.85 -14.15
C ASP A 288 -14.36 -8.04 -14.34
N PRO A 289 -13.24 -8.49 -13.75
CA PRO A 289 -11.96 -7.80 -13.86
C PRO A 289 -11.47 -7.62 -15.31
N ALA A 290 -11.86 -8.51 -16.25
CA ALA A 290 -11.49 -8.38 -17.66
C ALA A 290 -12.14 -7.15 -18.31
N ARG A 291 -13.44 -6.93 -18.04
CA ARG A 291 -14.15 -5.73 -18.50
C ARG A 291 -13.55 -4.44 -17.93
N LEU A 292 -13.20 -4.44 -16.64
CA LEU A 292 -12.55 -3.30 -16.01
C LEU A 292 -11.16 -3.04 -16.61
N LEU A 293 -10.41 -4.11 -16.91
CA LEU A 293 -9.10 -4.02 -17.54
C LEU A 293 -9.17 -3.38 -18.93
N ASP A 294 -10.16 -3.73 -19.75
CA ASP A 294 -10.35 -3.15 -21.08
C ASP A 294 -10.66 -1.66 -21.01
N GLN A 295 -11.54 -1.24 -20.10
CA GLN A 295 -11.83 0.17 -19.84
C GLN A 295 -10.56 0.91 -19.38
N ALA A 296 -9.80 0.34 -18.44
CA ALA A 296 -8.57 0.94 -17.93
C ALA A 296 -7.49 1.06 -19.04
N ARG A 297 -7.42 0.08 -19.94
CA ARG A 297 -6.52 0.09 -21.10
C ARG A 297 -6.88 1.21 -22.07
N ALA A 298 -8.16 1.34 -22.44
CA ALA A 298 -8.64 2.39 -23.33
C ALA A 298 -8.44 3.79 -22.70
N ALA A 299 -8.83 3.97 -21.44
CA ALA A 299 -8.65 5.21 -20.71
C ALA A 299 -7.16 5.59 -20.60
N SER A 300 -6.25 4.62 -20.40
CA SER A 300 -4.81 4.88 -20.34
C SER A 300 -4.22 5.34 -21.68
N ARG A 301 -4.85 5.01 -22.82
CA ARG A 301 -4.45 5.56 -24.14
C ARG A 301 -4.80 7.04 -24.24
N VAL A 302 -6.00 7.42 -23.78
CA VAL A 302 -6.48 8.81 -23.79
C VAL A 302 -5.75 9.66 -22.75
N HIS A 303 -5.54 9.12 -21.54
CA HIS A 303 -4.95 9.81 -20.38
C HIS A 303 -3.56 9.26 -20.03
N ASN A 304 -2.65 9.22 -21.00
CA ASN A 304 -1.37 8.49 -20.89
C ASN A 304 -0.38 9.02 -19.84
N ARG A 305 -0.62 10.19 -19.24
CA ARG A 305 0.22 10.77 -18.18
C ARG A 305 -0.37 10.60 -16.77
N HIS A 306 -1.52 9.95 -16.63
CA HIS A 306 -2.21 9.87 -15.35
C HIS A 306 -1.74 8.68 -14.49
N ASN A 307 -0.90 8.94 -13.49
CA ASN A 307 -0.25 7.90 -12.68
C ASN A 307 -1.23 6.92 -12.00
N TRP A 308 -2.31 7.43 -11.39
CA TRP A 308 -3.30 6.59 -10.70
C TRP A 308 -4.05 5.67 -11.66
N LEU A 309 -4.29 6.11 -12.89
CA LEU A 309 -4.95 5.29 -13.90
C LEU A 309 -4.03 4.15 -14.36
N HIS A 310 -2.73 4.44 -14.54
CA HIS A 310 -1.72 3.42 -14.84
C HIS A 310 -1.54 2.43 -13.69
N HIS A 311 -1.62 2.91 -12.43
CA HIS A 311 -1.61 2.04 -11.26
C HIS A 311 -2.80 1.08 -11.27
N LEU A 312 -4.03 1.59 -11.50
CA LEU A 312 -5.23 0.75 -11.58
C LEU A 312 -5.18 -0.21 -12.77
N TYR A 313 -4.77 0.26 -13.94
CA TYR A 313 -4.57 -0.59 -15.12
C TYR A 313 -3.63 -1.76 -14.78
N ARG A 314 -2.45 -1.48 -14.21
CA ARG A 314 -1.51 -2.53 -13.80
C ARG A 314 -2.10 -3.47 -12.75
N HIS A 315 -2.83 -2.92 -11.78
CA HIS A 315 -3.48 -3.71 -10.74
C HIS A 315 -4.58 -4.64 -11.29
N LEU A 316 -5.34 -4.19 -12.29
CA LEU A 316 -6.35 -5.01 -12.97
C LEU A 316 -5.72 -6.12 -13.82
N ARG A 317 -4.55 -5.88 -14.43
CA ARG A 317 -3.78 -6.94 -15.09
C ARG A 317 -3.41 -8.05 -14.12
N GLU A 318 -3.01 -7.73 -12.88
CA GLU A 318 -2.73 -8.75 -11.86
C GLU A 318 -3.95 -9.62 -11.50
N ALA A 319 -5.18 -9.14 -11.76
CA ALA A 319 -6.39 -9.93 -11.52
C ALA A 319 -6.74 -10.87 -12.69
N VAL A 320 -6.27 -10.58 -13.90
CA VAL A 320 -6.69 -11.24 -15.16
C VAL A 320 -5.56 -12.04 -15.80
N GLU A 321 -4.35 -11.50 -15.82
CA GLU A 321 -3.21 -12.00 -16.57
C GLU A 321 -2.27 -12.85 -15.71
N ASP A 322 -1.54 -13.76 -16.36
CA ASP A 322 -0.61 -14.68 -15.72
C ASP A 322 0.54 -13.95 -15.00
N TRP A 323 0.75 -14.27 -13.72
CA TRP A 323 1.75 -13.63 -12.87
C TRP A 323 3.20 -13.96 -13.24
N LEU A 324 3.45 -15.04 -13.98
CA LEU A 324 4.75 -15.37 -14.56
C LEU A 324 5.10 -14.40 -15.69
N VAL A 325 4.12 -14.07 -16.54
CA VAL A 325 4.28 -13.08 -17.62
C VAL A 325 4.50 -11.69 -17.01
N LEU A 326 3.62 -11.27 -16.10
CA LEU A 326 3.71 -9.95 -15.44
C LEU A 326 5.01 -9.72 -14.65
N ALA A 327 5.57 -10.79 -14.05
CA ALA A 327 6.85 -10.71 -13.35
C ALA A 327 8.03 -10.47 -14.30
N ASN A 328 7.97 -11.06 -15.50
CA ASN A 328 9.02 -11.03 -16.51
C ASN A 328 8.93 -9.83 -17.46
N GLU A 329 7.79 -9.13 -17.50
CA GLU A 329 7.68 -7.81 -18.11
C GLU A 329 8.67 -6.87 -17.42
N ARG A 330 9.85 -6.73 -18.04
CA ARG A 330 10.90 -5.87 -17.51
C ARG A 330 10.29 -4.50 -17.23
N ALA A 331 10.70 -3.90 -16.11
CA ALA A 331 10.52 -2.48 -15.85
C ALA A 331 11.39 -1.61 -16.80
N THR A 332 11.54 -2.02 -18.08
CA THR A 332 12.35 -1.41 -19.14
C THR A 332 11.91 0.02 -19.51
N THR A 333 10.94 0.59 -18.81
CA THR A 333 10.28 1.86 -19.16
C THR A 333 10.06 2.80 -17.98
N ALA A 334 10.67 2.56 -16.81
CA ALA A 334 10.57 3.49 -15.68
C ALA A 334 11.40 4.76 -15.93
N ASN A 335 10.90 5.61 -16.82
CA ASN A 335 11.50 6.90 -17.19
C ASN A 335 11.23 7.99 -16.13
N SER A 336 10.46 7.67 -15.09
CA SER A 336 10.10 8.58 -14.00
C SER A 336 10.09 7.86 -12.65
N LEU A 337 10.21 8.64 -11.57
CA LEU A 337 10.08 8.14 -10.21
C LEU A 337 8.73 7.44 -9.97
N GLU A 338 7.62 8.03 -10.42
CA GLU A 338 6.28 7.47 -10.16
C GLU A 338 6.09 6.11 -10.85
N SER A 339 6.58 5.95 -12.08
CA SER A 339 6.58 4.66 -12.77
C SER A 339 7.39 3.61 -12.01
N ALA A 340 8.53 4.00 -11.43
CA ALA A 340 9.35 3.11 -10.61
C ALA A 340 8.66 2.72 -9.30
N LEU A 341 8.00 3.66 -8.62
CA LEU A 341 7.23 3.39 -7.40
C LEU A 341 6.07 2.43 -7.69
N ILE A 342 5.32 2.63 -8.78
CA ILE A 342 4.23 1.75 -9.22
C ILE A 342 4.76 0.33 -9.52
N ALA A 343 5.86 0.23 -10.28
CA ALA A 343 6.47 -1.06 -10.60
C ALA A 343 7.00 -1.79 -9.35
N ALA A 344 7.61 -1.06 -8.41
CA ALA A 344 8.07 -1.63 -7.16
C ALA A 344 6.91 -2.15 -6.30
N ARG A 345 5.81 -1.40 -6.17
CA ARG A 345 4.61 -1.86 -5.45
C ARG A 345 4.01 -3.12 -6.07
N ALA A 346 3.94 -3.19 -7.40
CA ALA A 346 3.48 -4.40 -8.09
C ALA A 346 4.41 -5.60 -7.84
N ALA A 347 5.73 -5.39 -7.89
CA ALA A 347 6.69 -6.43 -7.56
C ALA A 347 6.54 -6.94 -6.10
N LEU A 348 6.29 -6.05 -5.14
CA LEU A 348 6.02 -6.43 -3.74
C LEU A 348 4.75 -7.28 -3.61
N ARG A 349 3.64 -6.91 -4.27
CA ARG A 349 2.41 -7.72 -4.29
C ARG A 349 2.60 -9.09 -4.93
N MET A 350 3.57 -9.23 -5.84
CA MET A 350 3.92 -10.51 -6.45
C MET A 350 5.00 -11.29 -5.68
N GLY A 351 5.40 -10.84 -4.49
CA GLY A 351 6.42 -11.49 -3.66
C GLY A 351 7.87 -11.31 -4.14
N LEU A 352 8.10 -10.38 -5.08
CA LEU A 352 9.38 -10.10 -5.74
C LEU A 352 10.11 -8.91 -5.11
N SER A 353 10.34 -8.97 -3.81
CA SER A 353 10.98 -7.90 -3.03
C SER A 353 12.37 -7.50 -3.53
N GLY A 354 13.15 -8.45 -4.06
CA GLY A 354 14.43 -8.17 -4.71
C GLY A 354 14.30 -7.31 -5.97
N GLN A 355 13.30 -7.59 -6.82
CA GLN A 355 13.01 -6.80 -8.02
C GLN A 355 12.54 -5.39 -7.64
N ALA A 356 11.67 -5.27 -6.64
CA ALA A 356 11.24 -3.98 -6.11
C ALA A 356 12.44 -3.12 -5.66
N ALA A 357 13.34 -3.69 -4.85
CA ALA A 357 14.55 -3.01 -4.40
C ALA A 357 15.49 -2.65 -5.58
N GLY A 358 15.57 -3.48 -6.62
CA GLY A 358 16.35 -3.22 -7.82
C GLY A 358 15.83 -2.01 -8.62
N VAL A 359 14.52 -1.99 -8.91
CA VAL A 359 13.86 -0.88 -9.62
C VAL A 359 14.03 0.43 -8.86
N LEU A 360 13.83 0.43 -7.55
CA LEU A 360 14.01 1.62 -6.72
C LEU A 360 15.46 2.10 -6.66
N ALA A 361 16.45 1.19 -6.79
CA ALA A 361 17.85 1.59 -6.82
C ALA A 361 18.16 2.43 -8.07
N GLN A 362 17.65 1.99 -9.22
CA GLN A 362 17.87 2.64 -10.51
C GLN A 362 17.18 4.02 -10.58
N ALA A 363 16.00 4.14 -9.97
CA ALA A 363 15.21 5.37 -9.94
C ALA A 363 15.76 6.48 -9.02
N ARG A 364 16.81 6.23 -8.23
CA ARG A 364 17.40 7.22 -7.31
C ARG A 364 17.80 8.53 -8.01
N ARG A 365 18.31 8.44 -9.25
CA ARG A 365 18.70 9.62 -10.05
C ARG A 365 17.50 10.46 -10.49
N SER A 366 16.30 9.87 -10.52
CA SER A 366 15.04 10.52 -10.88
C SER A 366 14.29 11.09 -9.65
N ALA A 367 14.94 11.13 -8.49
CA ALA A 367 14.40 11.68 -7.24
C ALA A 367 15.29 12.85 -6.74
N PRO A 368 15.16 14.05 -7.32
CA PRO A 368 16.05 15.18 -7.05
C PRO A 368 15.74 15.91 -5.74
N THR A 369 14.50 15.85 -5.24
CA THR A 369 14.13 16.52 -3.98
C THR A 369 14.26 15.57 -2.79
N SER A 370 14.47 16.12 -1.58
CA SER A 370 14.50 15.33 -0.34
C SER A 370 13.18 14.58 -0.11
N SER A 371 12.04 15.24 -0.34
CA SER A 371 10.69 14.63 -0.28
C SER A 371 10.56 13.39 -1.18
N GLN A 372 11.03 13.47 -2.42
CA GLN A 372 11.00 12.35 -3.37
C GLN A 372 11.94 11.20 -2.95
N ARG A 373 13.13 11.54 -2.44
CA ARG A 373 14.10 10.54 -1.93
C ARG A 373 13.57 9.86 -0.67
N SER A 374 12.89 10.58 0.21
CA SER A 374 12.21 10.01 1.38
C SER A 374 11.18 8.96 0.95
N ARG A 375 10.23 9.30 0.07
CA ARG A 375 9.24 8.34 -0.49
C ARG A 375 9.88 7.09 -1.11
N LEU A 376 10.95 7.28 -1.90
CA LEU A 376 11.70 6.18 -2.51
C LEU A 376 12.36 5.29 -1.45
N MET A 377 13.00 5.89 -0.45
CA MET A 377 13.67 5.14 0.61
C MET A 377 12.68 4.44 1.54
N SER A 378 11.51 5.02 1.82
CA SER A 378 10.42 4.36 2.57
C SER A 378 9.98 3.08 1.88
N LEU A 379 9.66 3.13 0.58
CA LEU A 379 9.27 1.93 -0.18
C LEU A 379 10.42 0.92 -0.32
N ARG A 380 11.68 1.41 -0.33
CA ARG A 380 12.86 0.53 -0.33
C ARG A 380 13.05 -0.16 1.01
N ALA A 381 12.78 0.52 2.11
CA ALA A 381 12.77 -0.05 3.45
C ALA A 381 11.69 -1.13 3.57
N GLU A 382 10.48 -0.87 3.07
CA GLU A 382 9.40 -1.85 2.98
C GLU A 382 9.84 -3.09 2.18
N ALA A 383 10.48 -2.89 1.02
CA ALA A 383 10.99 -3.99 0.20
C ALA A 383 12.04 -4.84 0.93
N PHE A 384 12.98 -4.22 1.66
CA PHE A 384 13.97 -4.97 2.46
C PHE A 384 13.33 -5.68 3.64
N TRP A 385 12.37 -5.03 4.29
CA TRP A 385 11.61 -5.57 5.41
C TRP A 385 10.81 -6.81 4.97
N MET A 386 10.07 -6.74 3.87
CA MET A 386 9.37 -7.89 3.26
C MET A 386 10.33 -9.00 2.78
N ALA A 387 11.59 -8.67 2.49
CA ALA A 387 12.63 -9.64 2.15
C ALA A 387 13.34 -10.25 3.37
N GLY A 388 12.90 -9.94 4.60
CA GLY A 388 13.58 -10.36 5.83
C GLY A 388 14.97 -9.73 6.03
N ARG A 389 15.35 -8.72 5.23
CA ARG A 389 16.67 -8.06 5.29
C ARG A 389 16.64 -6.90 6.29
N ILE A 390 16.39 -7.22 7.56
CA ILE A 390 16.14 -6.24 8.63
C ILE A 390 17.23 -5.14 8.73
N PRO A 391 18.55 -5.45 8.72
CA PRO A 391 19.57 -4.40 8.78
C PRO A 391 19.53 -3.41 7.61
N ALA A 392 19.18 -3.89 6.41
CA ALA A 392 19.02 -3.04 5.24
C ALA A 392 17.74 -2.21 5.29
N ALA A 393 16.67 -2.76 5.89
CA ALA A 393 15.42 -2.05 6.13
C ALA A 393 15.62 -0.89 7.10
N ILE A 394 16.32 -1.11 8.22
CA ILE A 394 16.68 -0.06 9.20
C ILE A 394 17.43 1.08 8.53
N LYS A 395 18.50 0.77 7.79
CA LYS A 395 19.30 1.80 7.11
C LYS A 395 18.49 2.60 6.09
N ALA A 396 17.61 1.93 5.34
CA ALA A 396 16.74 2.61 4.38
C ALA A 396 15.66 3.45 5.06
N GLN A 397 15.09 2.98 6.18
CA GLN A 397 14.08 3.70 6.96
C GLN A 397 14.69 4.95 7.62
N GLN A 398 15.87 4.84 8.22
CA GLN A 398 16.58 6.01 8.78
C GLN A 398 16.86 7.05 7.69
N ALA A 399 17.36 6.62 6.53
CA ALA A 399 17.59 7.52 5.41
C ALA A 399 16.28 8.17 4.89
N ALA A 400 15.16 7.45 4.96
CA ALA A 400 13.85 8.02 4.61
C ALA A 400 13.42 9.08 5.63
N ASP A 401 13.66 8.82 6.92
CA ASP A 401 13.36 9.75 8.00
C ASP A 401 14.20 11.02 7.89
N ASP A 402 15.52 10.91 7.75
CA ASP A 402 16.43 12.04 7.60
C ASP A 402 16.07 12.95 6.41
N MET A 403 15.42 12.40 5.38
CA MET A 403 15.00 13.11 4.17
C MET A 403 13.55 13.60 4.18
N ALA A 404 12.73 13.16 5.14
CA ALA A 404 11.33 13.57 5.24
C ALA A 404 11.22 15.05 5.59
N VAL A 405 10.46 15.81 4.81
CA VAL A 405 10.46 17.29 4.87
C VAL A 405 9.27 17.88 5.63
N ASP A 406 8.23 17.07 5.90
CA ASP A 406 7.01 17.52 6.57
C ASP A 406 6.48 16.47 7.58
N ALA A 407 5.54 16.90 8.41
CA ALA A 407 4.97 16.08 9.49
C ALA A 407 4.25 14.84 8.97
N ALA A 408 3.58 14.93 7.82
CA ALA A 408 2.85 13.82 7.22
C ALA A 408 3.82 12.72 6.74
N GLN A 409 4.92 13.11 6.08
CA GLN A 409 5.98 12.19 5.67
C GLN A 409 6.68 11.54 6.86
N LYS A 410 6.99 12.32 7.90
CA LYS A 410 7.55 11.80 9.15
C LYS A 410 6.63 10.75 9.78
N ALA A 411 5.33 10.99 9.77
CA ALA A 411 4.33 10.02 10.24
C ALA A 411 4.22 8.77 9.35
N GLU A 412 4.36 8.88 8.03
CA GLU A 412 4.42 7.70 7.16
C GLU A 412 5.66 6.83 7.43
N VAL A 413 6.81 7.47 7.63
CA VAL A 413 8.09 6.80 7.90
C VAL A 413 8.13 6.14 9.28
N SER A 414 7.47 6.75 10.28
CA SER A 414 7.44 6.25 11.66
C SER A 414 6.73 4.91 11.78
N PHE A 415 5.66 4.66 11.03
CA PHE A 415 4.93 3.38 11.07
C PHE A 415 5.82 2.21 10.66
N LEU A 416 6.54 2.32 9.54
CA LEU A 416 7.47 1.26 9.13
C LEU A 416 8.64 1.13 10.12
N GLY A 417 9.12 2.24 10.69
CA GLY A 417 10.13 2.22 11.75
C GLY A 417 9.67 1.43 12.98
N ALA A 418 8.44 1.65 13.43
CA ALA A 418 7.84 0.92 14.53
C ALA A 418 7.67 -0.57 14.21
N GLU A 419 7.23 -0.94 13.00
CA GLU A 419 7.18 -2.34 12.55
C GLU A 419 8.56 -3.03 12.60
N ILE A 420 9.61 -2.33 12.18
CA ILE A 420 10.98 -2.83 12.23
C ILE A 420 11.43 -3.03 13.69
N ALA A 421 11.19 -2.03 14.56
CA ALA A 421 11.53 -2.13 15.98
C ALA A 421 10.80 -3.29 16.68
N LEU A 422 9.52 -3.52 16.37
CA LEU A 422 8.75 -4.64 16.92
C LEU A 422 9.31 -6.00 16.52
N ILE A 423 9.81 -6.15 15.29
CA ILE A 423 10.48 -7.38 14.83
C ILE A 423 11.81 -7.59 15.57
N GLU A 424 12.53 -6.52 15.91
CA GLU A 424 13.72 -6.58 16.75
C GLU A 424 13.39 -6.84 18.24
N GLY A 425 12.11 -6.82 18.62
CA GLY A 425 11.66 -7.02 20.00
C GLY A 425 11.72 -5.75 20.86
N ASP A 426 11.92 -4.57 20.25
CA ASP A 426 12.10 -3.30 20.94
C ASP A 426 10.79 -2.48 20.94
N ALA A 427 9.90 -2.83 21.86
CA ALA A 427 8.62 -2.13 22.05
C ALA A 427 8.80 -0.66 22.46
N ALA A 428 9.83 -0.35 23.27
CA ALA A 428 10.09 1.01 23.73
C ALA A 428 10.49 1.94 22.57
N LYS A 429 11.38 1.48 21.69
CA LYS A 429 11.74 2.19 20.47
C LYS A 429 10.54 2.36 19.54
N ALA A 430 9.70 1.33 19.38
CA ALA A 430 8.49 1.43 18.58
C ALA A 430 7.54 2.53 19.11
N THR A 431 7.31 2.57 20.42
CA THR A 431 6.53 3.63 21.09
C THR A 431 7.14 5.02 20.87
N ALA A 432 8.46 5.16 21.06
CA ALA A 432 9.15 6.43 20.88
C ALA A 432 9.04 6.96 19.44
N MET A 433 9.14 6.07 18.43
CA MET A 433 8.97 6.45 17.02
C MET A 433 7.55 6.93 16.70
N LEU A 434 6.52 6.35 17.33
CA LEU A 434 5.12 6.71 17.08
C LEU A 434 4.65 7.93 17.88
N ALA A 435 5.30 8.31 18.98
CA ALA A 435 4.84 9.38 19.87
C ALA A 435 4.52 10.71 19.14
N PRO A 436 5.37 11.23 18.22
CA PRO A 436 5.03 12.43 17.46
C PRO A 436 3.80 12.23 16.55
N THR A 437 3.65 11.03 15.99
CA THR A 437 2.52 10.67 15.12
C THR A 437 1.22 10.59 15.91
N ALA A 438 1.27 10.05 17.13
CA ALA A 438 0.11 9.98 18.03
C ALA A 438 -0.43 11.36 18.40
N LYS A 439 0.46 12.35 18.58
CA LYS A 439 0.06 13.74 18.85
C LYS A 439 -0.53 14.43 17.61
N LYS A 440 0.15 14.30 16.46
CA LYS A 440 -0.15 15.08 15.25
C LYS A 440 -1.21 14.45 14.33
N PHE A 441 -1.37 13.12 14.38
CA PHE A 441 -2.22 12.31 13.50
C PHE A 441 -2.94 11.18 14.26
N PRO A 442 -3.69 11.48 15.33
CA PRO A 442 -4.24 10.47 16.25
C PRO A 442 -5.23 9.50 15.60
N LYS A 443 -5.86 9.88 14.48
CA LYS A 443 -6.92 9.10 13.83
C LYS A 443 -6.44 8.21 12.67
N ARG A 444 -5.14 8.18 12.36
CA ARG A 444 -4.62 7.22 11.36
C ARG A 444 -4.79 5.80 11.89
N MET A 445 -5.61 4.98 11.23
CA MET A 445 -5.94 3.62 11.69
C MET A 445 -4.74 2.70 11.98
N ALA A 446 -3.61 2.90 11.29
CA ALA A 446 -2.39 2.12 11.55
C ALA A 446 -1.82 2.34 12.97
N LEU A 447 -2.11 3.48 13.59
CA LEU A 447 -1.63 3.84 14.92
C LEU A 447 -2.22 2.95 16.03
N PRO A 448 -3.54 2.90 16.26
CA PRO A 448 -4.11 2.02 17.28
C PRO A 448 -3.74 0.54 17.05
N LEU A 449 -3.70 0.08 15.80
CA LEU A 449 -3.27 -1.30 15.49
C LEU A 449 -1.82 -1.61 15.88
N THR A 450 -0.93 -0.62 15.79
CA THR A 450 0.48 -0.78 16.19
C THR A 450 0.63 -0.65 17.70
N GLN A 451 -0.10 0.28 18.32
CA GLN A 451 -0.13 0.46 19.78
C GLN A 451 -0.71 -0.77 20.49
N ALA A 452 -1.77 -1.39 19.95
CA ALA A 452 -2.32 -2.62 20.49
C ALA A 452 -1.30 -3.77 20.53
N ARG A 453 -0.50 -3.92 19.46
CA ARG A 453 0.57 -4.93 19.40
C ARG A 453 1.71 -4.63 20.38
N ILE A 454 2.11 -3.37 20.52
CA ILE A 454 3.09 -2.92 21.52
C ILE A 454 2.60 -3.34 22.92
N ALA A 455 1.39 -2.95 23.29
CA ALA A 455 0.79 -3.24 24.59
C ALA A 455 0.67 -4.76 24.83
N PHE A 456 0.15 -5.51 23.87
CA PHE A 456 0.04 -6.96 23.96
C PHE A 456 1.38 -7.64 24.21
N MET A 457 2.43 -7.23 23.50
CA MET A 457 3.79 -7.76 23.69
C MET A 457 4.36 -7.44 25.07
N GLN A 458 3.96 -6.31 25.66
CA GLN A 458 4.33 -5.90 27.01
C GLN A 458 3.48 -6.57 28.10
N GLY A 459 2.49 -7.39 27.74
CA GLY A 459 1.57 -8.01 28.70
C GLY A 459 0.46 -7.06 29.20
N GLU A 460 0.32 -5.88 28.58
CA GLU A 460 -0.67 -4.87 28.90
C GLU A 460 -1.97 -5.13 28.14
N PHE A 461 -2.63 -6.27 28.40
CA PHE A 461 -3.74 -6.76 27.60
C PHE A 461 -4.95 -5.81 27.59
N ALA A 462 -5.24 -5.12 28.70
CA ALA A 462 -6.32 -4.15 28.77
C ALA A 462 -6.08 -2.96 27.82
N SER A 463 -4.84 -2.45 27.78
CA SER A 463 -4.41 -1.41 26.85
C SER A 463 -4.51 -1.89 25.40
N ALA A 464 -4.15 -3.15 25.13
CA ALA A 464 -4.27 -3.74 23.79
C ALA A 464 -5.72 -3.79 23.29
N VAL A 465 -6.65 -4.24 24.14
CA VAL A 465 -8.09 -4.25 23.84
C VAL A 465 -8.63 -2.83 23.64
N ALA A 466 -8.22 -1.87 24.46
CA ALA A 466 -8.64 -0.47 24.33
C ALA A 466 -8.20 0.16 22.98
N GLU A 467 -6.98 -0.15 22.52
CA GLU A 467 -6.51 0.32 21.21
C GLU A 467 -7.23 -0.36 20.05
N HIS A 468 -7.58 -1.65 20.15
CA HIS A 468 -8.46 -2.29 19.17
C HIS A 468 -9.86 -1.67 19.14
N ALA A 469 -10.46 -1.37 20.30
CA ALA A 469 -11.72 -0.65 20.38
C ALA A 469 -11.65 0.73 19.69
N ARG A 470 -10.53 1.44 19.85
CA ARG A 470 -10.29 2.71 19.13
C ARG A 470 -10.18 2.51 17.62
N PHE A 471 -9.48 1.47 17.14
CA PHE A 471 -9.48 1.12 15.72
C PHE A 471 -10.90 0.81 15.19
N ASN A 472 -11.68 0.03 15.94
CA ASN A 472 -13.04 -0.35 15.58
C ASN A 472 -13.98 0.87 15.54
N HIS A 473 -13.83 1.83 16.46
CA HIS A 473 -14.53 3.12 16.40
C HIS A 473 -14.20 3.90 15.13
N LEU A 474 -12.92 4.03 14.77
CA LEU A 474 -12.52 4.68 13.52
C LEU A 474 -13.07 3.95 12.28
N LYS A 475 -13.13 2.61 12.33
CA LYS A 475 -13.67 1.81 11.23
C LYS A 475 -15.19 1.93 11.10
N LEU A 476 -15.90 2.02 12.22
CA LEU A 476 -17.32 2.33 12.28
C LEU A 476 -17.59 3.71 11.68
N ALA A 477 -16.79 4.72 12.04
CA ALA A 477 -16.90 6.06 11.45
C ALA A 477 -16.68 6.06 9.92
N GLN A 478 -15.77 5.20 9.42
CA GLN A 478 -15.55 5.04 7.98
C GLN A 478 -16.72 4.37 7.25
N THR A 479 -17.21 3.25 7.78
CA THR A 479 -18.09 2.34 7.02
C THR A 479 -19.56 2.42 7.41
N GLY A 480 -19.88 3.14 8.49
CA GLY A 480 -21.22 3.21 9.07
C GLY A 480 -21.71 1.89 9.68
N THR A 481 -20.91 0.82 9.61
CA THR A 481 -21.26 -0.52 10.09
C THR A 481 -20.16 -1.04 11.01
N PRO A 482 -20.52 -1.67 12.16
CA PRO A 482 -19.52 -2.29 13.01
C PRO A 482 -18.79 -3.40 12.25
N ALA A 483 -17.46 -3.37 12.25
CA ALA A 483 -16.69 -4.50 11.78
C ALA A 483 -16.87 -5.66 12.77
N PRO A 484 -17.17 -6.89 12.32
CA PRO A 484 -17.25 -8.02 13.24
C PRO A 484 -15.85 -8.34 13.78
N PRO A 485 -15.74 -8.85 15.03
CA PRO A 485 -14.47 -9.13 15.66
C PRO A 485 -13.61 -10.06 14.83
N ASP A 486 -12.35 -9.68 14.61
CA ASP A 486 -11.39 -10.51 13.91
C ASP A 486 -10.38 -11.18 14.86
N VAL A 487 -9.36 -11.79 14.27
CA VAL A 487 -8.26 -12.43 15.00
C VAL A 487 -7.64 -11.53 16.07
N ARG A 488 -7.46 -10.24 15.75
CA ARG A 488 -6.75 -9.28 16.59
C ARG A 488 -7.56 -9.00 17.86
N ASP A 489 -8.86 -8.84 17.72
CA ASP A 489 -9.77 -8.67 18.86
C ASP A 489 -9.73 -9.92 19.75
N ARG A 490 -9.99 -11.10 19.14
CA ARG A 490 -10.07 -12.39 19.86
C ARG A 490 -8.81 -12.73 20.64
N ILE A 491 -7.62 -12.54 20.05
CA ILE A 491 -6.35 -12.89 20.72
C ILE A 491 -6.05 -11.96 21.90
N THR A 492 -6.42 -10.68 21.81
CA THR A 492 -6.26 -9.72 22.91
C THR A 492 -7.29 -9.92 24.01
N GLU A 493 -8.54 -10.23 23.66
CA GLU A 493 -9.62 -10.49 24.61
C GLU A 493 -9.38 -11.80 25.38
N ASP A 494 -9.00 -12.86 24.70
CA ASP A 494 -8.62 -14.13 25.33
C ASP A 494 -7.49 -13.95 26.34
N ALA A 495 -6.43 -13.22 25.96
CA ALA A 495 -5.34 -12.92 26.87
C ALA A 495 -5.80 -12.07 28.08
N LEU A 496 -6.63 -11.05 27.86
CA LEU A 496 -7.16 -10.21 28.93
C LEU A 496 -7.98 -11.04 29.94
N VAL A 497 -8.94 -11.82 29.44
CA VAL A 497 -9.80 -12.67 30.28
C VAL A 497 -8.95 -13.71 31.02
N ALA A 498 -8.07 -14.39 30.30
CA ALA A 498 -7.24 -15.42 30.88
C ALA A 498 -6.18 -14.88 31.84
N ALA A 499 -5.76 -13.62 31.75
CA ALA A 499 -4.81 -13.00 32.67
C ALA A 499 -5.45 -12.42 33.95
N GLN A 500 -6.77 -12.43 34.07
CA GLN A 500 -7.48 -11.79 35.19
C GLN A 500 -6.96 -12.28 36.56
N GLY A 501 -6.48 -11.35 37.39
CA GLY A 501 -5.92 -11.61 38.72
C GLY A 501 -4.48 -12.12 38.74
N ILE A 502 -3.82 -12.23 37.58
CA ILE A 502 -2.41 -12.64 37.43
C ILE A 502 -1.65 -11.77 36.42
N GLU A 503 -2.12 -10.55 36.17
CA GLU A 503 -1.59 -9.65 35.14
C GLU A 503 -0.09 -9.37 35.33
N ALA A 504 0.34 -9.23 36.59
CA ALA A 504 1.74 -9.00 36.96
C ALA A 504 2.69 -10.13 36.48
N ALA A 505 2.18 -11.35 36.34
CA ALA A 505 2.96 -12.49 35.85
C ALA A 505 3.40 -12.33 34.39
N PHE A 506 2.75 -11.44 33.64
CA PHE A 506 3.05 -11.16 32.23
C PHE A 506 3.95 -9.93 32.03
N SER A 507 4.49 -9.36 33.12
CA SER A 507 5.50 -8.31 33.05
C SER A 507 6.66 -8.71 32.14
N PRO A 508 7.15 -7.82 31.26
CA PRO A 508 8.29 -8.13 30.40
C PRO A 508 9.57 -8.34 31.21
N ALA A 509 9.66 -7.91 32.47
CA ALA A 509 10.84 -8.15 33.30
C ALA A 509 11.04 -9.63 33.70
N LEU A 510 9.99 -10.44 33.65
CA LEU A 510 10.02 -11.84 34.06
C LEU A 510 10.52 -12.75 32.93
N SER A 511 11.24 -13.82 33.31
CA SER A 511 11.56 -14.93 32.41
C SER A 511 10.34 -15.83 32.20
N LEU A 512 10.38 -16.65 31.15
CA LEU A 512 9.36 -17.65 30.86
C LEU A 512 9.09 -18.55 32.08
N ALA A 513 10.15 -19.06 32.72
CA ALA A 513 10.03 -19.93 33.89
C ALA A 513 9.34 -19.22 35.07
N GLN A 514 9.68 -17.95 35.31
CA GLN A 514 9.06 -17.14 36.37
C GLN A 514 7.58 -16.89 36.07
N THR A 515 7.23 -16.52 34.84
CA THR A 515 5.83 -16.33 34.45
C THR A 515 5.04 -17.63 34.59
N VAL A 516 5.56 -18.76 34.11
CA VAL A 516 4.88 -20.06 34.23
C VAL A 516 4.65 -20.44 35.70
N ALA A 517 5.62 -20.19 36.57
CA ALA A 517 5.48 -20.43 38.01
C ALA A 517 4.40 -19.56 38.67
N GLN A 518 4.21 -18.32 38.21
CA GLN A 518 3.23 -17.39 38.77
C GLN A 518 1.82 -17.55 38.19
N ALA A 519 1.73 -17.76 36.87
CA ALA A 519 0.46 -17.79 36.13
C ALA A 519 -0.17 -19.20 36.05
N GLY A 520 0.64 -20.25 36.19
CA GLY A 520 0.23 -21.64 36.01
C GLY A 520 0.24 -22.07 34.53
N LEU A 521 0.93 -23.18 34.26
CA LEU A 521 1.15 -23.69 32.90
C LEU A 521 -0.14 -24.06 32.17
N GLU A 522 -1.06 -24.77 32.83
CA GLU A 522 -2.33 -25.20 32.21
C GLU A 522 -3.19 -24.01 31.81
N ARG A 523 -3.21 -22.94 32.62
CA ARG A 523 -3.93 -21.70 32.32
C ARG A 523 -3.38 -21.00 31.07
N ILE A 524 -2.05 -20.97 30.92
CA ILE A 524 -1.39 -20.41 29.73
C ILE A 524 -1.71 -21.24 28.48
N ILE A 525 -1.65 -22.58 28.56
CA ILE A 525 -1.94 -23.47 27.43
C ILE A 525 -3.40 -23.38 27.01
N ALA A 526 -4.32 -23.26 27.96
CA ALA A 526 -5.76 -23.14 27.69
C ALA A 526 -6.12 -21.85 26.91
N ALA A 527 -5.30 -20.80 27.03
CA ALA A 527 -5.52 -19.49 26.45
C ALA A 527 -4.52 -19.20 25.30
N PRO A 528 -4.93 -19.32 24.01
CA PRO A 528 -4.08 -19.01 22.87
C PRO A 528 -3.39 -17.65 22.93
N GLY A 529 -4.04 -16.62 23.48
CA GLY A 529 -3.50 -15.28 23.63
C GLY A 529 -2.33 -15.21 24.60
N LEU A 530 -2.44 -15.86 25.76
CA LEU A 530 -1.33 -15.96 26.72
C LEU A 530 -0.17 -16.77 26.13
N SER A 531 -0.48 -17.89 25.50
CA SER A 531 0.49 -18.72 24.78
C SER A 531 1.23 -17.92 23.71
N ALA A 532 0.53 -17.13 22.89
CA ALA A 532 1.12 -16.32 21.81
C ALA A 532 2.06 -15.23 22.35
N CYS A 533 1.62 -14.49 23.38
CA CYS A 533 2.43 -13.45 24.01
C CYS A 533 3.75 -14.02 24.55
N LEU A 534 3.68 -15.12 25.31
CA LEU A 534 4.85 -15.73 25.93
C LEU A 534 5.74 -16.48 24.94
N LEU A 535 5.16 -17.23 24.00
CA LEU A 535 5.92 -17.96 22.97
C LEU A 535 6.82 -17.00 22.19
N ARG A 536 6.27 -15.87 21.75
CA ARG A 536 7.03 -14.85 21.02
C ARG A 536 8.12 -14.22 21.87
N ARG A 537 7.80 -13.84 23.12
CA ARG A 537 8.77 -13.24 24.04
C ARG A 537 9.93 -14.18 24.32
N ALA A 538 9.62 -15.43 24.66
CA ALA A 538 10.61 -16.46 24.96
C ALA A 538 11.47 -16.80 23.74
N HIS A 539 10.87 -16.89 22.54
CA HIS A 539 11.61 -17.08 21.29
C HIS A 539 12.61 -15.95 21.03
N MET A 540 12.17 -14.69 21.17
CA MET A 540 13.03 -13.51 20.96
C MET A 540 14.20 -13.43 21.96
N ARG A 541 14.04 -13.98 23.17
CA ARG A 541 15.07 -14.01 24.21
C ARG A 541 15.95 -15.25 24.17
N GLY A 542 15.67 -16.19 23.27
CA GLY A 542 16.39 -17.47 23.21
C GLY A 542 16.09 -18.40 24.39
N GLU A 543 14.95 -18.23 25.06
CA GLU A 543 14.52 -19.06 26.20
C GLU A 543 13.88 -20.38 25.76
N LEU A 544 13.71 -20.59 24.45
CA LEU A 544 13.19 -21.82 23.83
C LEU A 544 14.32 -22.49 23.03
N PRO A 545 15.11 -23.40 23.64
CA PRO A 545 16.28 -23.96 22.99
C PRO A 545 15.91 -24.97 21.89
N PHE A 546 16.56 -24.83 20.73
CA PHE A 546 16.54 -25.85 19.67
C PHE A 546 17.87 -26.63 19.70
N ARG A 547 17.78 -27.96 19.78
CA ARG A 547 18.91 -28.90 19.75
C ARG A 547 18.80 -29.75 18.49
N PRO A 548 19.65 -29.52 17.48
CA PRO A 548 19.61 -30.28 16.25
C PRO A 548 19.88 -31.77 16.49
N ASP A 549 19.00 -32.63 15.98
CA ASP A 549 19.14 -34.08 16.03
C ASP A 549 19.54 -34.63 14.65
N ARG A 550 20.70 -35.26 14.54
CA ARG A 550 21.20 -35.81 13.26
C ARG A 550 20.36 -36.99 12.74
N SER A 551 19.58 -37.62 13.61
CA SER A 551 18.64 -38.69 13.23
C SER A 551 17.30 -38.14 12.75
N ALA A 552 17.02 -36.85 12.98
CA ALA A 552 15.79 -36.22 12.52
C ALA A 552 15.71 -36.21 10.99
N HIS A 553 14.57 -36.63 10.47
CA HIS A 553 14.31 -36.77 9.06
C HIS A 553 12.89 -36.31 8.70
N ILE A 554 12.74 -35.01 8.42
CA ILE A 554 11.53 -34.49 7.76
C ILE A 554 11.48 -35.02 6.32
N PRO A 555 10.42 -35.77 5.92
CA PRO A 555 10.31 -36.36 4.59
C PRO A 555 10.42 -35.34 3.45
N ARG A 556 11.03 -35.73 2.33
CA ARG A 556 11.20 -34.87 1.14
C ARG A 556 9.94 -34.83 0.28
N GLN A 557 8.87 -34.27 0.84
CA GLN A 557 7.60 -34.07 0.16
C GLN A 557 6.95 -32.76 0.57
N ILE A 558 6.18 -32.19 -0.35
CA ILE A 558 5.50 -30.91 -0.19
C ILE A 558 4.03 -31.12 -0.57
N ALA A 559 3.13 -30.81 0.34
CA ALA A 559 1.70 -30.77 0.07
C ALA A 559 1.15 -29.34 0.05
N HIS A 560 0.16 -29.17 -0.82
CA HIS A 560 -0.65 -27.98 -0.99
C HIS A 560 -2.12 -28.37 -0.93
N TYR A 561 -2.98 -27.48 -0.42
CA TYR A 561 -4.42 -27.61 -0.53
C TYR A 561 -5.00 -26.40 -1.23
N TRP A 562 -5.88 -26.61 -2.20
CA TRP A 562 -6.58 -25.54 -2.89
C TRP A 562 -8.04 -25.92 -3.18
N GLN A 563 -8.95 -25.06 -2.75
CA GLN A 563 -10.37 -25.18 -3.05
C GLN A 563 -10.89 -23.83 -3.53
N GLY A 564 -11.43 -23.81 -4.76
CA GLY A 564 -11.99 -22.62 -5.40
C GLY A 564 -11.42 -22.38 -6.81
N PRO A 565 -11.84 -21.29 -7.47
CA PRO A 565 -11.40 -20.98 -8.83
C PRO A 565 -9.88 -20.85 -8.92
N ARG A 566 -9.26 -21.49 -9.91
CA ARG A 566 -7.82 -21.36 -10.16
C ARG A 566 -7.50 -19.99 -10.77
N GLY A 567 -7.11 -19.03 -9.93
CA GLY A 567 -6.67 -17.70 -10.36
C GLY A 567 -5.27 -17.68 -10.97
N PRO A 568 -4.87 -16.57 -11.63
CA PRO A 568 -3.62 -16.46 -12.40
C PRO A 568 -2.33 -16.55 -11.57
N ALA A 569 -2.43 -16.48 -10.23
CA ALA A 569 -1.28 -16.49 -9.33
C ALA A 569 -0.87 -17.90 -8.84
N ILE A 570 -1.80 -18.85 -8.83
CA ILE A 570 -1.66 -20.15 -8.15
C ILE A 570 -0.65 -21.05 -8.84
N GLY A 571 -0.76 -21.17 -10.17
CA GLY A 571 0.16 -21.99 -10.97
C GLY A 571 1.62 -21.56 -10.82
N ARG A 572 1.86 -20.26 -10.66
CA ARG A 572 3.21 -19.71 -10.46
C ARG A 572 3.83 -20.16 -9.14
N ALA A 573 3.08 -20.17 -8.03
CA ALA A 573 3.62 -20.61 -6.75
C ALA A 573 3.98 -22.09 -6.74
N ARG A 574 3.08 -22.95 -7.25
CA ARG A 574 3.32 -24.38 -7.42
C ARG A 574 4.55 -24.67 -8.27
N ALA A 575 4.64 -24.05 -9.45
CA ALA A 575 5.79 -24.21 -10.34
C ALA A 575 7.10 -23.78 -9.66
N GLN A 576 7.05 -22.73 -8.84
CA GLN A 576 8.21 -22.25 -8.11
C GLN A 576 8.63 -23.20 -6.98
N TRP A 577 7.70 -23.77 -6.21
CA TRP A 577 7.99 -24.79 -5.20
C TRP A 577 8.70 -25.99 -5.83
N ALA A 578 8.16 -26.51 -6.93
CA ALA A 578 8.75 -27.61 -7.69
C ALA A 578 10.15 -27.27 -8.24
N ARG A 579 10.32 -26.06 -8.80
CA ARG A 579 11.61 -25.60 -9.35
C ARG A 579 12.70 -25.48 -8.29
N LEU A 580 12.36 -25.04 -7.08
CA LEU A 580 13.33 -24.86 -5.99
C LEU A 580 13.60 -26.14 -5.18
N HIS A 581 12.73 -27.15 -5.31
CA HIS A 581 12.83 -28.43 -4.61
C HIS A 581 12.56 -29.59 -5.58
N PRO A 582 13.40 -29.76 -6.63
CA PRO A 582 13.17 -30.77 -7.67
C PRO A 582 13.22 -32.21 -7.14
N ASP A 583 13.87 -32.41 -6.01
CA ASP A 583 14.05 -33.66 -5.29
C ASP A 583 12.99 -33.89 -4.18
N PHE A 584 11.95 -33.04 -4.12
CA PHE A 584 10.79 -33.24 -3.25
C PHE A 584 9.58 -33.69 -4.06
N ARG A 585 8.85 -34.69 -3.55
CA ARG A 585 7.56 -35.11 -4.14
C ARG A 585 6.50 -34.03 -3.88
N GLN A 586 5.83 -33.57 -4.93
CA GLN A 586 4.82 -32.51 -4.86
C GLN A 586 3.41 -33.11 -4.88
N HIS A 587 2.55 -32.67 -3.97
CA HIS A 587 1.16 -33.05 -3.87
C HIS A 587 0.27 -31.80 -3.84
N GLU A 588 -0.82 -31.82 -4.62
CA GLU A 588 -1.85 -30.79 -4.57
C GLU A 588 -3.17 -31.49 -4.37
N PHE A 589 -3.87 -31.13 -3.30
CA PHE A 589 -5.17 -31.67 -2.95
C PHE A 589 -6.24 -30.60 -3.12
N ASP A 590 -7.41 -31.04 -3.53
CA ASP A 590 -8.67 -30.31 -3.47
C ASP A 590 -9.61 -30.95 -2.45
N ALA A 591 -10.84 -30.47 -2.35
CA ALA A 591 -11.81 -30.98 -1.37
C ALA A 591 -12.13 -32.47 -1.57
N GLU A 592 -12.20 -32.95 -2.81
CA GLU A 592 -12.57 -34.33 -3.14
C GLU A 592 -11.41 -35.27 -2.83
N THR A 593 -10.23 -34.99 -3.38
CA THR A 593 -9.02 -35.79 -3.14
C THR A 593 -8.56 -35.76 -1.67
N ALA A 594 -8.79 -34.66 -0.95
CA ALA A 594 -8.56 -34.59 0.49
C ALA A 594 -9.54 -35.46 1.28
N THR A 595 -10.82 -35.51 0.89
CA THR A 595 -11.84 -36.35 1.52
C THR A 595 -11.45 -37.82 1.42
N ASP A 596 -11.11 -38.29 0.23
CA ASP A 596 -10.70 -39.67 -0.01
C ASP A 596 -9.43 -40.03 0.80
N TRP A 597 -8.46 -39.11 0.81
CA TRP A 597 -7.22 -39.31 1.56
C TRP A 597 -7.47 -39.38 3.08
N ILE A 598 -8.33 -38.51 3.62
CA ILE A 598 -8.71 -38.53 5.04
C ILE A 598 -9.43 -39.85 5.38
N TYR A 599 -10.37 -40.29 4.54
CA TYR A 599 -11.08 -41.55 4.76
C TYR A 599 -10.14 -42.75 4.89
N GLN A 600 -9.15 -42.84 3.98
CA GLN A 600 -8.17 -43.92 3.97
C GLN A 600 -7.23 -43.91 5.18
N ASN A 601 -6.92 -42.74 5.75
CA ASN A 601 -5.88 -42.60 6.79
C ASN A 601 -6.42 -42.37 8.21
N PHE A 602 -7.60 -41.77 8.35
CA PHE A 602 -8.21 -41.39 9.64
C PHE A 602 -9.64 -41.92 9.81
N GLY A 603 -10.20 -42.58 8.79
CA GLY A 603 -11.48 -43.28 8.89
C GLY A 603 -12.73 -42.39 8.74
N PRO A 604 -13.92 -42.98 8.91
CA PRO A 604 -15.20 -42.32 8.60
C PRO A 604 -15.51 -41.13 9.51
N ASP A 605 -15.13 -41.16 10.79
CA ASP A 605 -15.46 -40.07 11.73
C ASP A 605 -14.72 -38.76 11.39
N MET A 606 -13.43 -38.85 11.08
CA MET A 606 -12.67 -37.67 10.65
C MET A 606 -13.15 -37.16 9.29
N THR A 607 -13.54 -38.08 8.38
CA THR A 607 -14.10 -37.72 7.08
C THR A 607 -15.40 -36.94 7.25
N LYS A 608 -16.28 -37.41 8.13
CA LYS A 608 -17.54 -36.72 8.47
C LYS A 608 -17.26 -35.33 9.04
N ARG A 609 -16.30 -35.20 9.96
CA ARG A 609 -15.87 -33.89 10.51
C ARG A 609 -15.34 -32.97 9.41
N PHE A 610 -14.52 -33.47 8.49
CA PHE A 610 -14.00 -32.66 7.37
C PHE A 610 -15.12 -32.18 6.44
N GLN A 611 -16.06 -33.07 6.09
CA GLN A 611 -17.17 -32.75 5.19
C GLN A 611 -18.18 -31.78 5.81
N SER A 612 -18.36 -31.79 7.14
CA SER A 612 -19.26 -30.87 7.83
C SER A 612 -18.75 -29.42 7.89
N LEU A 613 -17.47 -29.18 7.63
CA LEU A 613 -16.92 -27.82 7.57
C LEU A 613 -17.37 -27.14 6.28
N GLU A 614 -18.08 -26.02 6.35
CA GLU A 614 -18.56 -25.32 5.16
C GLU A 614 -17.46 -24.46 4.50
N GLN A 615 -16.65 -23.77 5.32
CA GLN A 615 -15.61 -22.87 4.81
C GLN A 615 -14.40 -23.66 4.30
N ALA A 616 -13.91 -23.30 3.11
CA ALA A 616 -12.70 -23.88 2.52
C ALA A 616 -11.45 -23.71 3.40
N ALA A 617 -11.36 -22.62 4.16
CA ALA A 617 -10.25 -22.37 5.09
C ALA A 617 -10.22 -23.37 6.26
N LEU A 618 -11.39 -23.67 6.85
CA LEU A 618 -11.52 -24.67 7.92
C LEU A 618 -11.09 -26.06 7.42
N ARG A 619 -11.55 -26.44 6.21
CA ARG A 619 -11.14 -27.70 5.56
C ARG A 619 -9.64 -27.75 5.34
N ALA A 620 -9.06 -26.70 4.77
CA ALA A 620 -7.62 -26.62 4.54
C ALA A 620 -6.82 -26.79 5.84
N ASP A 621 -7.27 -26.17 6.93
CA ASP A 621 -6.64 -26.27 8.25
C ASP A 621 -6.66 -27.68 8.82
N LEU A 622 -7.82 -28.34 8.80
CA LEU A 622 -7.95 -29.71 9.29
C LEU A 622 -7.15 -30.69 8.41
N PHE A 623 -7.27 -30.59 7.09
CA PHE A 623 -6.55 -31.46 6.16
C PHE A 623 -5.03 -31.32 6.32
N ARG A 624 -4.53 -30.08 6.42
CA ARG A 624 -3.11 -29.80 6.65
C ARG A 624 -2.57 -30.52 7.88
N LEU A 625 -3.32 -30.48 8.97
CA LEU A 625 -2.99 -31.18 10.22
C LEU A 625 -2.96 -32.69 10.05
N CYS A 626 -4.01 -33.27 9.46
CA CYS A 626 -4.08 -34.71 9.20
C CYS A 626 -2.92 -35.18 8.31
N TRP A 627 -2.64 -34.45 7.23
CA TRP A 627 -1.56 -34.77 6.30
C TRP A 627 -0.20 -34.68 6.96
N ILE A 628 0.14 -33.56 7.61
CA ILE A 628 1.46 -33.39 8.22
C ILE A 628 1.69 -34.38 9.37
N LEU A 629 0.66 -34.71 10.13
CA LEU A 629 0.75 -35.68 11.22
C LEU A 629 1.03 -37.09 10.69
N ARG A 630 0.39 -37.49 9.60
CA ARG A 630 0.49 -38.85 9.04
C ARG A 630 1.74 -39.04 8.18
N GLU A 631 1.98 -38.11 7.28
CA GLU A 631 2.96 -38.23 6.19
C GLU A 631 4.25 -37.51 6.52
N GLY A 632 4.19 -36.46 7.35
CA GLY A 632 5.29 -35.52 7.51
C GLY A 632 5.70 -34.83 6.20
N GLY A 633 6.76 -34.04 6.26
CA GLY A 633 7.30 -33.28 5.15
C GLY A 633 7.01 -31.80 5.32
N ILE A 634 6.70 -31.10 4.23
CA ILE A 634 6.33 -29.69 4.23
C ILE A 634 4.88 -29.56 3.80
N PHE A 635 4.11 -28.72 4.50
CA PHE A 635 2.87 -28.19 3.99
C PHE A 635 3.01 -26.69 3.77
N ALA A 636 2.58 -26.19 2.61
CA ALA A 636 2.63 -24.76 2.31
C ALA A 636 1.38 -24.32 1.55
N ASP A 637 0.82 -23.17 1.92
CA ASP A 637 -0.27 -22.55 1.17
C ASP A 637 0.24 -22.03 -0.19
N LEU A 638 -0.64 -21.97 -1.19
CA LEU A 638 -0.26 -21.58 -2.55
C LEU A 638 -0.03 -20.07 -2.72
N ASP A 639 -0.26 -19.27 -1.68
CA ASP A 639 0.12 -17.87 -1.59
C ASP A 639 1.46 -17.65 -0.84
N GLU A 640 2.13 -18.73 -0.47
CA GLU A 640 3.50 -18.77 0.01
C GLU A 640 4.44 -18.99 -1.19
N TYR A 641 5.18 -17.95 -1.58
CA TYR A 641 6.03 -17.96 -2.76
C TYR A 641 7.52 -18.10 -2.39
N PRO A 642 8.15 -19.26 -2.61
CA PRO A 642 9.55 -19.45 -2.24
C PRO A 642 10.47 -18.76 -3.25
N ARG A 643 11.39 -17.94 -2.73
CA ARG A 643 12.45 -17.27 -3.50
C ARG A 643 13.78 -18.02 -3.43
N ILE A 644 14.02 -18.72 -2.33
CA ILE A 644 15.25 -19.46 -2.02
C ILE A 644 14.82 -20.81 -1.41
N PRO A 645 15.54 -21.93 -1.67
CA PRO A 645 15.18 -23.25 -1.10
C PRO A 645 15.05 -23.22 0.42
N VAL A 646 14.06 -23.92 0.97
CA VAL A 646 13.79 -23.94 2.43
C VAL A 646 14.50 -25.08 3.15
N THR A 647 15.16 -25.99 2.42
CA THR A 647 15.84 -27.18 2.96
C THR A 647 16.77 -26.91 4.14
N PRO A 648 17.52 -25.79 4.25
CA PRO A 648 18.39 -25.57 5.41
C PRO A 648 17.63 -25.37 6.73
N TRP A 649 16.32 -25.14 6.68
CA TRP A 649 15.48 -25.08 7.87
C TRP A 649 15.19 -26.46 8.45
N LEU A 650 15.20 -27.50 7.61
CA LEU A 650 14.86 -28.87 8.00
C LEU A 650 16.02 -29.59 8.70
N ASP A 651 17.26 -29.14 8.46
CA ASP A 651 18.48 -29.81 8.94
C ASP A 651 18.48 -29.97 10.47
N GLY A 652 18.40 -31.24 10.91
CA GLY A 652 18.37 -31.62 12.32
C GLY A 652 17.12 -31.20 13.10
N ALA A 653 16.07 -30.75 12.41
CA ALA A 653 14.80 -30.41 13.03
C ALA A 653 13.80 -31.55 12.85
N ARG A 654 13.05 -31.90 13.91
CA ARG A 654 11.90 -32.80 13.80
C ARG A 654 10.62 -32.05 13.47
N ALA A 655 10.57 -30.76 13.75
CA ALA A 655 9.56 -29.82 13.26
C ALA A 655 10.14 -28.43 13.02
N VAL A 656 9.53 -27.68 12.10
CA VAL A 656 9.82 -26.28 11.79
C VAL A 656 8.51 -25.50 11.80
N LEU A 657 8.43 -24.51 12.68
CA LEU A 657 7.26 -23.63 12.82
C LEU A 657 7.67 -22.16 12.67
N VAL A 658 6.73 -21.31 12.25
CA VAL A 658 6.99 -19.88 12.05
C VAL A 658 6.20 -19.06 13.08
N VAL A 659 6.89 -18.21 13.84
CA VAL A 659 6.26 -17.25 14.77
C VAL A 659 5.91 -15.98 14.00
N GLU A 660 4.61 -15.70 13.92
CA GLU A 660 4.06 -14.55 13.19
C GLU A 660 4.38 -13.23 13.88
N ARG A 661 4.62 -12.20 13.07
CA ARG A 661 4.92 -10.85 13.55
C ARG A 661 3.74 -10.15 14.24
N GLY A 662 2.51 -10.57 13.94
CA GLY A 662 1.27 -9.89 14.37
C GLY A 662 1.13 -9.91 15.88
N PHE A 663 0.77 -11.08 16.42
CA PHE A 663 0.58 -11.31 17.85
C PHE A 663 1.40 -12.48 18.39
N GLY A 664 2.37 -13.00 17.63
CA GLY A 664 3.24 -14.09 18.12
C GLY A 664 2.68 -15.49 17.97
N THR A 665 1.62 -15.65 17.19
CA THR A 665 1.00 -16.93 16.86
C THR A 665 1.87 -17.76 15.93
N ILE A 666 1.67 -19.08 15.93
CA ILE A 666 2.29 -19.98 14.96
C ILE A 666 1.53 -19.90 13.64
N ALA A 667 2.24 -19.48 12.59
CA ALA A 667 1.71 -19.46 11.23
C ALA A 667 1.47 -20.91 10.77
N ASN A 668 0.25 -21.20 10.32
CA ASN A 668 -0.10 -22.53 9.81
C ASN A 668 -0.09 -22.60 8.27
N ASN A 669 0.13 -21.48 7.58
CA ASN A 669 0.33 -21.40 6.14
C ASN A 669 1.65 -22.05 5.66
N PHE A 670 2.60 -22.28 6.56
CA PHE A 670 3.79 -23.10 6.33
C PHE A 670 4.09 -23.94 7.57
N LEU A 671 4.25 -25.23 7.38
CA LEU A 671 4.63 -26.18 8.43
C LEU A 671 5.62 -27.18 7.85
N ALA A 672 6.57 -27.64 8.66
CA ALA A 672 7.32 -28.83 8.33
C ALA A 672 7.50 -29.71 9.56
N ALA A 673 7.31 -31.02 9.44
CA ALA A 673 7.47 -31.94 10.56
C ALA A 673 7.73 -33.38 10.10
N GLU A 674 8.28 -34.18 11.01
CA GLU A 674 8.26 -35.64 10.89
C GLU A 674 6.84 -36.19 11.07
N PRO A 675 6.56 -37.39 10.52
CA PRO A 675 5.36 -38.14 10.88
C PRO A 675 5.25 -38.31 12.40
N ASN A 676 4.03 -38.18 12.92
CA ASN A 676 3.68 -38.36 14.33
C ASN A 676 4.40 -37.40 15.30
N HIS A 677 4.89 -36.25 14.84
CA HIS A 677 5.51 -35.27 15.73
C HIS A 677 4.54 -34.82 16.84
N PRO A 678 4.95 -34.76 18.13
CA PRO A 678 4.06 -34.47 19.25
C PRO A 678 3.29 -33.15 19.12
N VAL A 679 3.94 -32.10 18.59
CA VAL A 679 3.27 -30.81 18.34
C VAL A 679 2.07 -30.92 17.40
N CYS A 680 2.17 -31.75 16.35
CA CYS A 680 1.10 -31.96 15.37
C CYS A 680 -0.05 -32.76 15.97
N ALA A 681 0.26 -33.75 16.81
CA ALA A 681 -0.75 -34.56 17.49
C ALA A 681 -1.58 -33.69 18.47
N LYS A 682 -0.90 -32.87 19.29
CA LYS A 682 -1.57 -31.92 20.19
C LYS A 682 -2.40 -30.89 19.43
N ALA A 683 -1.87 -30.36 18.32
CA ALA A 683 -2.60 -29.41 17.51
C ALA A 683 -3.87 -30.03 16.91
N LEU A 684 -3.81 -31.26 16.40
CA LEU A 684 -4.99 -31.96 15.87
C LEU A 684 -6.04 -32.20 16.97
N ASP A 685 -5.63 -32.62 18.16
CA ASP A 685 -6.51 -32.82 19.32
C ASP A 685 -7.23 -31.52 19.73
N PHE A 686 -6.47 -30.43 19.85
CA PHE A 686 -7.03 -29.12 20.15
C PHE A 686 -7.99 -28.61 19.06
N VAL A 687 -7.66 -28.82 17.78
CA VAL A 687 -8.56 -28.47 16.67
C VAL A 687 -9.84 -29.29 16.72
N CYS A 688 -9.75 -30.61 16.88
CA CYS A 688 -10.95 -31.45 16.95
C CYS A 688 -11.84 -31.04 18.13
N THR A 689 -11.26 -30.82 19.31
CA THR A 689 -11.99 -30.34 20.48
C THR A 689 -12.63 -28.98 20.23
N ALA A 690 -11.90 -28.03 19.64
CA ALA A 690 -12.43 -26.68 19.38
C ALA A 690 -13.54 -26.67 18.32
N LEU A 691 -13.45 -27.54 17.31
CA LEU A 691 -14.50 -27.69 16.30
C LEU A 691 -15.75 -28.38 16.89
N ASP A 692 -15.56 -29.41 17.72
CA ASP A 692 -16.68 -30.15 18.33
C ASP A 692 -17.46 -29.30 19.36
N LEU A 693 -16.83 -28.24 19.90
CA LEU A 693 -17.44 -27.29 20.84
C LEU A 693 -18.02 -26.03 20.18
N SER A 694 -17.95 -25.89 18.86
CA SER A 694 -18.32 -24.65 18.15
C SER A 694 -19.30 -24.89 17.02
N ASP A 695 -20.49 -24.30 17.13
CA ASP A 695 -21.50 -24.33 16.06
C ASP A 695 -21.16 -23.38 14.89
N ALA A 696 -20.27 -22.41 15.12
CA ALA A 696 -19.85 -21.40 14.14
C ALA A 696 -18.33 -21.23 14.16
N PRO A 697 -17.57 -22.25 13.71
CA PRO A 697 -16.12 -22.23 13.81
C PRO A 697 -15.51 -21.17 12.91
N TYR A 698 -14.65 -20.34 13.51
CA TYR A 698 -13.79 -19.39 12.81
C TYR A 698 -12.41 -20.00 12.55
N ALA A 699 -11.99 -20.09 11.29
CA ALA A 699 -10.79 -20.83 10.85
C ALA A 699 -9.53 -20.47 11.64
N TRP A 700 -9.19 -19.18 11.75
CA TRP A 700 -7.98 -18.76 12.44
C TRP A 700 -7.96 -19.17 13.93
N TRP A 701 -9.13 -19.18 14.57
CA TRP A 701 -9.28 -19.45 16.00
C TRP A 701 -9.46 -20.93 16.33
N HIS A 702 -10.33 -21.65 15.62
CA HIS A 702 -10.74 -23.02 15.99
C HIS A 702 -9.94 -24.10 15.28
N SER A 703 -9.40 -23.84 14.08
CA SER A 703 -8.61 -24.81 13.31
C SER A 703 -7.17 -24.34 12.99
N GLY A 704 -6.92 -23.05 13.14
CA GLY A 704 -5.75 -22.36 12.59
C GLY A 704 -4.69 -21.97 13.61
N PRO A 705 -4.02 -20.80 13.42
CA PRO A 705 -2.87 -20.38 14.21
C PRO A 705 -3.06 -20.40 15.73
N ALA A 706 -4.25 -20.10 16.25
CA ALA A 706 -4.50 -20.11 17.70
C ALA A 706 -4.26 -21.51 18.32
N GLN A 707 -4.68 -22.58 17.64
CA GLN A 707 -4.55 -23.96 18.11
C GLN A 707 -3.10 -24.45 17.99
N TRP A 708 -2.44 -24.12 16.88
CA TRP A 708 -1.01 -24.39 16.70
C TRP A 708 -0.15 -23.69 17.75
N THR A 709 -0.53 -22.48 18.15
CA THR A 709 0.22 -21.70 19.15
C THR A 709 0.23 -22.37 20.51
N ARG A 710 -0.94 -22.79 21.02
CA ARG A 710 -1.01 -23.51 22.30
C ARG A 710 -0.38 -24.91 22.23
N ALA A 711 -0.47 -25.59 21.08
CA ALA A 711 0.19 -26.88 20.87
C ALA A 711 1.72 -26.76 20.90
N ALA A 712 2.27 -25.75 20.22
CA ALA A 712 3.69 -25.44 20.25
C ALA A 712 4.15 -25.05 21.65
N PHE A 713 3.38 -24.20 22.35
CA PHE A 713 3.70 -23.83 23.73
C PHE A 713 3.70 -25.04 24.66
N ALA A 714 2.70 -25.91 24.58
CA ALA A 714 2.64 -27.15 25.35
C ALA A 714 3.86 -28.04 25.07
N HIS A 715 4.18 -28.32 23.80
CA HIS A 715 5.35 -29.15 23.45
C HIS A 715 6.66 -28.58 23.98
N LEU A 716 6.91 -27.28 23.77
CA LEU A 716 8.18 -26.66 24.12
C LEU A 716 8.35 -26.44 25.63
N VAL A 717 7.27 -26.15 26.34
CA VAL A 717 7.32 -25.73 27.75
C VAL A 717 6.88 -26.83 28.70
N LYS A 718 5.77 -27.53 28.43
CA LYS A 718 5.28 -28.63 29.28
C LYS A 718 6.12 -29.88 29.11
N ASP A 719 6.39 -30.27 27.87
CA ASP A 719 7.10 -31.51 27.56
C ASP A 719 8.62 -31.31 27.48
N GLY A 720 9.09 -30.06 27.50
CA GLY A 720 10.52 -29.72 27.37
C GLY A 720 11.10 -30.03 26.00
N GLY A 721 10.28 -30.00 24.95
CA GLY A 721 10.70 -30.29 23.58
C GLY A 721 11.81 -29.36 23.10
N THR A 722 12.89 -29.94 22.56
CA THR A 722 14.02 -29.19 21.99
C THR A 722 14.27 -29.50 20.51
N ASP A 723 13.40 -30.31 19.90
CA ASP A 723 13.49 -30.82 18.53
C ASP A 723 12.77 -29.95 17.49
N THR A 724 12.04 -28.93 17.95
CA THR A 724 11.29 -28.00 17.11
C THR A 724 12.08 -26.73 16.86
N ARG A 725 12.35 -26.42 15.60
CA ARG A 725 12.95 -25.15 15.17
C ARG A 725 11.87 -24.08 15.00
N LEU A 726 11.95 -23.02 15.79
CA LEU A 726 11.15 -21.82 15.60
C LEU A 726 11.86 -20.83 14.69
N LEU A 727 11.17 -20.37 13.65
CA LEU A 727 11.61 -19.27 12.79
C LEU A 727 10.85 -18.00 13.16
N SER A 728 11.53 -16.87 13.28
CA SER A 728 10.85 -15.58 13.28
C SER A 728 10.28 -15.29 11.88
N GLN A 729 9.22 -14.49 11.80
CA GLN A 729 8.69 -14.02 10.52
C GLN A 729 9.79 -13.42 9.61
N GLY A 730 10.75 -12.69 10.19
CA GLY A 730 11.88 -12.13 9.45
C GLY A 730 12.78 -13.19 8.83
N GLN A 731 13.08 -14.27 9.56
CA GLN A 731 13.83 -15.42 9.06
C GLN A 731 13.08 -16.16 7.96
N TYR A 732 11.77 -16.38 8.14
CA TYR A 732 10.92 -16.98 7.12
C TYR A 732 10.90 -16.12 5.83
N CYS A 733 10.68 -14.81 5.97
CA CYS A 733 10.69 -13.84 4.88
C CYS A 733 12.05 -13.69 4.19
N ARG A 734 13.16 -14.24 4.72
CA ARG A 734 14.43 -14.32 3.95
C ARG A 734 14.31 -15.23 2.74
N ARG A 735 13.45 -16.26 2.81
CA ARG A 735 13.35 -17.28 1.78
C ARG A 735 11.98 -17.32 1.11
N VAL A 736 10.89 -16.99 1.82
CA VAL A 736 9.52 -17.10 1.30
C VAL A 736 8.82 -15.74 1.31
N ALA A 737 8.05 -15.43 0.27
CA ALA A 737 7.08 -14.34 0.30
C ALA A 737 5.78 -14.91 0.85
N THR A 738 5.23 -14.27 1.87
CA THR A 738 4.07 -14.79 2.58
C THR A 738 2.83 -13.97 2.31
N ASN A 739 1.67 -14.61 2.43
CA ASN A 739 0.36 -13.96 2.39
C ASN A 739 0.18 -13.08 1.15
N LEU A 740 0.57 -13.60 -0.02
CA LEU A 740 0.43 -12.84 -1.25
C LEU A 740 -1.05 -12.46 -1.50
N PRO A 741 -1.33 -11.21 -1.92
CA PRO A 741 -2.67 -10.66 -2.02
C PRO A 741 -3.40 -11.17 -3.28
N TYR A 742 -3.63 -12.48 -3.32
CA TYR A 742 -4.35 -13.13 -4.42
C TYR A 742 -5.78 -12.60 -4.52
N PRO A 743 -6.40 -12.61 -5.72
CA PRO A 743 -7.72 -12.03 -5.91
C PRO A 743 -8.79 -12.54 -4.93
N HIS A 744 -8.82 -13.84 -4.63
CA HIS A 744 -9.79 -14.44 -3.71
C HIS A 744 -9.69 -13.90 -2.27
N LYS A 745 -8.51 -13.44 -1.82
CA LYS A 745 -8.32 -12.84 -0.48
C LYS A 745 -8.96 -11.47 -0.33
N ARG A 746 -9.48 -10.91 -1.41
CA ARG A 746 -10.10 -9.58 -1.45
C ARG A 746 -11.63 -9.66 -1.39
N SER A 747 -12.19 -10.87 -1.38
CA SER A 747 -13.62 -11.09 -1.14
C SER A 747 -13.97 -10.81 0.33
N PRO A 748 -15.16 -10.26 0.63
CA PRO A 748 -15.70 -10.19 1.99
C PRO A 748 -15.74 -11.54 2.72
N ASP A 749 -15.82 -12.65 1.97
CA ASP A 749 -15.87 -14.03 2.47
C ASP A 749 -14.48 -14.60 2.82
N HIS A 750 -13.41 -13.81 2.69
CA HIS A 750 -12.08 -14.27 3.08
C HIS A 750 -12.02 -14.51 4.60
N TRP A 751 -11.88 -15.78 4.98
CA TRP A 751 -11.92 -16.29 6.36
C TRP A 751 -13.29 -16.21 7.06
N ARG A 752 -14.39 -16.09 6.30
CA ARG A 752 -15.76 -16.00 6.81
C ARG A 752 -16.71 -16.97 6.13
#